data_AF-A0AAX3UBM3-F1
#
_entry.id   AF-A0AAX3UBM3-F1
#
_cell.length_a   1.000
_cell.length_b   1.000
_cell.length_c   1.000
_cell.angle_alpha   90.00
_cell.angle_beta   90.00
_cell.angle_gamma   90.00
#
_symmetry.space_group_name_H-M   'P 1'
#
loop_
_entity.id
_entity.type
_entity.pdbx_description
1 polymer ?
#
loop_
_entity_poly.entity_id
_entity_poly.type
_entity_poly.pdbx_seq_one_letter_code
_entity_poly.pdbx_strand_id
1 'polypeptide(L)'
;MSETNKKKTLNVLQIICLIVAAFFILVQMFSWGKTFGRLPLSTLMRYIPGLLGRSTMVLVPMVFGAVYSKKKVHPTEAFRFWMMAVVTLVVLYLVNFFKRPGSFNMWKLWGIFFPVLTSTSVLLAGLIFSMLAQPYIYELQHRITTKQNLMLLSVLTVVGFATSAGTMIFNYSIYGVYLILYFAWGMFLANVKIPRKVFNWSIFAGIVSFFVMFIGVPGFNGVYWYQRLSGHSGVYSWAPKFLSNITSPFLFLMVLAAFLIFRKVIVSYSAKEMRFFIPIIIFMDAPIIGGFVKSFRFTGSAGFNKFLMIIIMMIVAFGLYYLYQRYLFRIKPVKRAVDFFNKHNNLAEIVVDLWDNFTKWAVENRVRLLTWGWFYVLSFASFLIESDNLRIQITTATDINAVIFLLGTRFFAIILTAIFLDAMFAIFYFITTRYWISTILVSVITIGWAIANKIKLNLRGEPIYPTEIDEIVNWKTLLPMVGQKTVIMIAVALVIVIALTVFLEVKFPIKKKGSWKRRGIWALLSLLLFMTPMRFNHDGGIIYHINRGFDNKQSFRNPERDIQINGPLLNFLNYFDLQIMNKPANYSQSTIKHLDDKYSKLADQINKTRKNTLKDQTIVYNLSESFVDPYTFPTIKIDPKVPNPVKFIQSMKNRSTYGSMLSAGYGGGTANMEWETLTGFNMGMFTSTLTPYVQIVPNYDFYPTIGMDFSYKSAVHPFIGTYYSRVEDYKRFKFNKFVYDGSKYKIIDQKKLGKSTYNSDYTTYTNGLKQINSMKGGQFINLISIQNHMPYNNWYPNNEYMGKVSGQLFNTAAVREQMATYIKGTQYTDKAVKQFIGKIDKIKKPITVVFYGDHYPSILSQNYTAKYPVQMHSTRYFIYSNKYARDHGAKSKLTHNTNYVNTSDFTAMMLEQTNSKVTPYQALLTEVHQKLPAITINFNGDKGFQLVDQKGHFVDPKKLTSEQQALLNDYEMVQYDMTAGQAYGLKAKGFYSNN
;
A
#
# COMPACT_ATOMS: atom_id res chain seq x y z
N MET A 1 -17.35 -48.19 -15.03
CA MET A 1 -17.20 -49.02 -16.26
C MET A 1 -15.78 -48.89 -16.80
N SER A 2 -15.09 -50.02 -16.96
CA SER A 2 -13.69 -50.12 -17.38
C SER A 2 -13.53 -49.78 -18.87
N GLU A 3 -12.71 -48.77 -19.17
CA GLU A 3 -12.15 -48.59 -20.51
C GLU A 3 -11.14 -49.71 -20.76
N THR A 4 -11.57 -50.77 -21.44
CA THR A 4 -10.67 -51.78 -22.01
C THR A 4 -9.77 -51.11 -23.05
N ASN A 5 -8.49 -51.02 -22.69
CA ASN A 5 -7.39 -50.51 -23.49
C ASN A 5 -7.28 -51.25 -24.84
N LYS A 6 -7.60 -50.56 -25.94
CA LYS A 6 -6.71 -50.58 -27.12
C LYS A 6 -5.99 -49.25 -27.16
N LYS A 7 -4.74 -49.22 -26.68
CA LYS A 7 -3.81 -48.09 -26.89
C LYS A 7 -3.55 -47.95 -28.39
N LYS A 8 -4.39 -47.20 -29.12
CA LYS A 8 -3.94 -46.61 -30.37
C LYS A 8 -2.98 -45.49 -29.99
N THR A 9 -1.69 -45.70 -30.23
CA THR A 9 -0.70 -44.64 -30.18
C THR A 9 -1.04 -43.61 -31.27
N LEU A 10 -0.91 -42.32 -30.94
CA LEU A 10 -1.08 -41.25 -31.92
C LEU A 10 -0.06 -41.41 -33.04
N ASN A 11 -0.48 -41.20 -34.29
CA ASN A 11 0.43 -41.15 -35.42
C ASN A 11 1.21 -39.81 -35.46
N VAL A 12 2.28 -39.76 -36.25
CA VAL A 12 3.17 -38.59 -36.34
C VAL A 12 2.41 -37.32 -36.73
N LEU A 13 1.47 -37.42 -37.67
CA LEU A 13 0.66 -36.27 -38.13
C LEU A 13 -0.22 -35.71 -37.00
N GLN A 14 -0.85 -36.57 -36.20
CA GLN A 14 -1.65 -36.17 -35.04
C GLN A 14 -0.78 -35.47 -33.98
N ILE A 15 0.42 -35.99 -33.70
CA ILE A 15 1.35 -35.37 -32.75
C ILE A 15 1.76 -33.96 -33.23
N ILE A 16 2.10 -33.83 -34.52
CA ILE A 16 2.43 -32.53 -35.12
C ILE A 16 1.26 -31.56 -34.98
N CYS A 17 0.02 -31.97 -35.31
CA CYS A 17 -1.16 -31.13 -35.18
C CYS A 17 -1.41 -30.67 -33.72
N LEU A 18 -1.20 -31.53 -32.72
CA LEU A 18 -1.33 -31.16 -31.30
C LEU A 18 -0.30 -30.12 -30.87
N ILE A 19 0.96 -30.31 -31.26
CA ILE A 19 2.07 -29.39 -30.95
C ILE A 19 1.82 -28.03 -31.60
N VAL A 20 1.45 -28.02 -32.88
CA VAL A 20 1.15 -26.81 -33.64
C VAL A 20 -0.04 -26.07 -33.03
N ALA A 21 -1.12 -26.77 -32.66
CA ALA A 21 -2.27 -26.16 -32.00
C ALA A 21 -1.89 -25.53 -30.65
N ALA A 22 -1.13 -26.24 -29.81
CA ALA A 22 -0.67 -25.70 -28.53
C ALA A 22 0.23 -24.47 -28.70
N PHE A 23 1.12 -24.48 -29.69
CA PHE A 23 1.95 -23.33 -30.05
C PHE A 23 1.08 -22.12 -30.43
N PHE A 24 0.11 -22.28 -31.34
CA PHE A 24 -0.76 -21.19 -31.77
C PHE A 24 -1.59 -20.59 -30.63
N ILE A 25 -2.05 -21.41 -29.68
CA ILE A 25 -2.78 -20.94 -28.50
C ILE A 25 -1.85 -20.08 -27.62
N LEU A 26 -0.63 -20.53 -27.33
CA LEU A 26 0.32 -19.79 -26.47
C LEU A 26 0.92 -18.55 -27.13
N VAL A 27 1.09 -18.54 -28.45
CA VAL A 27 1.59 -17.36 -29.19
C VAL A 27 0.73 -16.12 -28.92
N GLN A 28 -0.56 -16.31 -28.66
CA GLN A 28 -1.55 -15.25 -28.44
C GLN A 28 -1.34 -14.49 -27.12
N MET A 29 -0.63 -15.09 -26.17
CA MET A 29 -0.26 -14.45 -24.89
C MET A 29 0.60 -13.20 -25.07
N PHE A 30 1.30 -13.10 -26.18
CA PHE A 30 2.25 -12.03 -26.45
C PHE A 30 1.68 -11.00 -27.40
N SER A 31 1.85 -9.72 -27.05
CA SER A 31 1.71 -8.65 -28.03
C SER A 31 2.91 -8.68 -28.98
N TRP A 32 2.63 -9.01 -30.25
CA TRP A 32 3.60 -8.97 -31.34
C TRP A 32 3.51 -7.66 -32.16
N GLY A 33 2.57 -6.76 -31.83
CA GLY A 33 2.30 -5.55 -32.62
C GLY A 33 3.50 -4.60 -32.76
N LYS A 34 4.39 -4.54 -31.76
CA LYS A 34 5.66 -3.77 -31.84
C LYS A 34 6.71 -4.46 -32.73
N THR A 35 6.68 -5.79 -32.80
CA THR A 35 7.61 -6.59 -33.62
C THR A 35 7.26 -6.47 -35.11
N PHE A 36 5.98 -6.44 -35.45
CA PHE A 36 5.51 -6.26 -36.82
C PHE A 36 5.57 -4.81 -37.34
N GLY A 37 5.90 -3.84 -36.48
CA GLY A 37 5.94 -2.40 -36.81
C GLY A 37 6.98 -1.98 -37.85
N ARG A 38 7.87 -2.88 -38.29
CA ARG A 38 8.97 -2.60 -39.24
C ARG A 38 8.75 -3.15 -40.66
N LEU A 39 7.57 -3.74 -40.93
CA LEU A 39 7.26 -4.35 -42.23
C LEU A 39 6.35 -3.45 -43.09
N PRO A 40 6.38 -3.58 -44.43
CA PRO A 40 5.53 -2.80 -45.35
C PRO A 40 4.01 -2.96 -45.09
N LEU A 41 3.58 -4.08 -44.49
CA LEU A 41 2.19 -4.38 -44.11
C LEU A 41 1.91 -4.20 -42.60
N SER A 42 2.79 -3.48 -41.89
CA SER A 42 2.77 -3.38 -40.41
C SER A 42 1.43 -2.93 -39.82
N THR A 43 0.69 -2.05 -40.51
CA THR A 43 -0.62 -1.55 -40.09
C THR A 43 -1.69 -2.65 -40.08
N LEU A 44 -1.65 -3.57 -41.05
CA LEU A 44 -2.57 -4.71 -41.14
C LEU A 44 -2.16 -5.83 -40.17
N MET A 45 -0.85 -6.15 -40.13
CA MET A 45 -0.29 -7.22 -39.31
C MET A 45 -0.47 -7.00 -37.80
N ARG A 46 -0.67 -5.75 -37.36
CA ARG A 46 -0.92 -5.40 -35.95
C ARG A 46 -2.18 -6.03 -35.36
N TYR A 47 -3.20 -6.32 -36.17
CA TYR A 47 -4.49 -6.84 -35.70
C TYR A 47 -4.59 -8.37 -35.74
N ILE A 48 -3.65 -9.05 -36.42
CA ILE A 48 -3.60 -10.52 -36.49
C ILE A 48 -3.61 -11.18 -35.10
N PRO A 49 -2.82 -10.75 -34.11
CA PRO A 49 -2.84 -11.40 -32.79
C PRO A 49 -4.22 -11.35 -32.12
N GLY A 50 -4.94 -10.23 -32.26
CA GLY A 50 -6.29 -10.08 -31.74
C GLY A 50 -7.31 -10.94 -32.47
N LEU A 51 -7.17 -11.07 -33.80
CA LEU A 51 -7.99 -11.96 -34.61
C LEU A 51 -7.75 -13.43 -34.25
N LEU A 52 -6.49 -13.84 -34.08
CA LEU A 52 -6.11 -15.18 -33.64
C LEU A 52 -6.70 -15.51 -32.26
N GLY A 53 -6.60 -14.59 -31.29
CA GLY A 53 -7.20 -14.74 -29.96
C GLY A 53 -8.71 -15.04 -30.02
N ARG A 54 -9.45 -14.29 -30.82
CA ARG A 54 -10.90 -14.48 -30.97
C ARG A 54 -11.24 -15.74 -31.78
N SER A 55 -10.39 -16.10 -32.74
CA SER A 55 -10.53 -17.35 -33.49
C SER A 55 -10.35 -18.56 -32.58
N THR A 56 -9.41 -18.53 -31.64
CA THR A 56 -9.22 -19.58 -30.62
C THR A 56 -10.46 -19.77 -29.76
N MET A 57 -11.08 -18.68 -29.34
CA MET A 57 -12.30 -18.70 -28.52
C MET A 57 -13.47 -19.42 -29.21
N VAL A 58 -13.49 -19.48 -30.54
CA VAL A 58 -14.51 -20.18 -31.34
C VAL A 58 -14.03 -21.59 -31.69
N LEU A 59 -12.81 -21.72 -32.20
CA LEU A 59 -12.25 -22.97 -32.73
C LEU A 59 -12.06 -24.02 -31.63
N VAL A 60 -11.53 -23.64 -30.46
CA VAL A 60 -11.26 -24.58 -29.37
C VAL A 60 -12.56 -25.26 -28.90
N PRO A 61 -13.65 -24.54 -28.58
CA PRO A 61 -14.94 -25.18 -28.27
C PRO A 61 -15.45 -26.08 -29.40
N MET A 62 -15.32 -25.69 -30.68
CA MET A 62 -15.71 -26.54 -31.81
C MET A 62 -14.91 -27.85 -31.86
N VAL A 63 -13.59 -27.79 -31.68
CA VAL A 63 -12.70 -28.97 -31.66
C VAL A 63 -13.07 -29.89 -30.50
N PHE A 64 -13.27 -29.35 -29.30
CA PHE A 64 -13.74 -30.13 -28.17
C PHE A 64 -15.12 -30.76 -28.46
N GLY A 65 -16.08 -29.99 -28.97
CA GLY A 65 -17.41 -30.49 -29.33
C GLY A 65 -17.34 -31.66 -30.29
N ALA A 66 -16.50 -31.56 -31.32
CA ALA A 66 -16.31 -32.62 -32.30
C ALA A 66 -15.78 -33.92 -31.68
N VAL A 67 -14.78 -33.83 -30.80
CA VAL A 67 -14.18 -35.00 -30.13
C VAL A 67 -15.16 -35.64 -29.13
N TYR A 68 -15.92 -34.81 -28.41
CA TYR A 68 -16.89 -35.24 -27.41
C TYR A 68 -18.28 -35.57 -27.99
N SER A 69 -18.43 -35.57 -29.32
CA SER A 69 -19.70 -35.88 -29.99
C SER A 69 -20.06 -37.37 -30.04
N LYS A 70 -19.10 -38.25 -29.76
CA LYS A 70 -19.21 -39.71 -29.99
C LYS A 70 -20.15 -40.43 -29.01
N LYS A 71 -20.26 -39.93 -27.78
CA LYS A 71 -21.08 -40.52 -26.70
C LYS A 71 -21.49 -39.44 -25.70
N LYS A 72 -22.53 -39.71 -24.90
CA LYS A 72 -22.89 -38.85 -23.75
C LYS A 72 -21.71 -38.76 -22.78
N VAL A 73 -21.39 -37.53 -22.39
CA VAL A 73 -20.32 -37.23 -21.44
C VAL A 73 -20.90 -37.19 -20.04
N HIS A 74 -20.17 -37.75 -19.09
CA HIS A 74 -20.56 -37.65 -17.69
C HIS A 74 -20.12 -36.29 -17.13
N PRO A 75 -20.90 -35.63 -16.24
CA PRO A 75 -20.49 -34.40 -15.54
C PRO A 75 -19.10 -34.44 -14.86
N THR A 76 -18.58 -35.64 -14.58
CA THR A 76 -17.23 -35.87 -14.04
C THR A 76 -16.13 -35.28 -14.92
N GLU A 77 -16.36 -35.16 -16.22
CA GLU A 77 -15.39 -34.59 -17.15
C GLU A 77 -15.23 -33.07 -16.95
N ALA A 78 -16.33 -32.36 -16.68
CA ALA A 78 -16.29 -30.94 -16.31
C ALA A 78 -15.48 -30.73 -15.01
N PHE A 79 -15.68 -31.60 -14.02
CA PHE A 79 -14.90 -31.60 -12.78
C PHE A 79 -13.40 -31.86 -13.03
N ARG A 80 -13.06 -32.80 -13.92
CA ARG A 80 -11.67 -33.07 -14.30
C ARG A 80 -11.00 -31.83 -14.91
N PHE A 81 -11.70 -31.11 -15.79
CA PHE A 81 -11.17 -29.87 -16.39
C PHE A 81 -10.93 -28.81 -15.32
N TRP A 82 -11.92 -28.58 -14.45
CA TRP A 82 -11.79 -27.65 -13.34
C TRP A 82 -10.61 -28.00 -12.42
N MET A 83 -10.48 -29.27 -12.03
CA MET A 83 -9.41 -29.72 -11.13
C MET A 83 -8.02 -29.55 -11.77
N MET A 84 -7.86 -29.92 -13.05
CA MET A 84 -6.60 -29.73 -13.78
C MET A 84 -6.24 -28.25 -13.88
N ALA A 85 -7.22 -27.39 -14.14
CA ALA A 85 -7.05 -25.94 -14.20
C ALA A 85 -6.60 -25.36 -12.85
N VAL A 86 -7.29 -25.71 -11.75
CA VAL A 86 -6.94 -25.25 -10.40
C VAL A 86 -5.53 -25.68 -10.03
N VAL A 87 -5.15 -26.94 -10.25
CA VAL A 87 -3.77 -27.40 -9.96
C VAL A 87 -2.75 -26.68 -10.83
N THR A 88 -3.06 -26.45 -12.12
CA THR A 88 -2.16 -25.69 -13.01
C THR A 88 -1.96 -24.26 -12.48
N LEU A 89 -3.04 -23.60 -12.07
CA LEU A 89 -3.00 -22.24 -11.51
C LEU A 89 -2.24 -22.18 -10.18
N VAL A 90 -2.41 -23.17 -9.30
CA VAL A 90 -1.63 -23.29 -8.05
C VAL A 90 -0.14 -23.39 -8.35
N VAL A 91 0.26 -24.32 -9.24
CA VAL A 91 1.66 -24.49 -9.64
C VAL A 91 2.22 -23.21 -10.24
N LEU A 92 1.49 -22.60 -11.17
CA LEU A 92 1.91 -21.36 -11.83
C LEU A 92 2.07 -20.22 -10.83
N TYR A 93 1.14 -20.07 -9.90
CA TYR A 93 1.18 -19.01 -8.90
C TYR A 93 2.29 -19.22 -7.87
N LEU A 94 2.55 -20.46 -7.44
CA LEU A 94 3.68 -20.77 -6.56
C LEU A 94 5.02 -20.40 -7.22
N VAL A 95 5.23 -20.80 -8.48
CA VAL A 95 6.46 -20.44 -9.21
C VAL A 95 6.54 -18.92 -9.39
N ASN A 96 5.42 -18.26 -9.71
CA ASN A 96 5.38 -16.80 -9.79
C ASN A 96 5.65 -16.14 -8.43
N PHE A 97 5.18 -16.70 -7.32
CA PHE A 97 5.41 -16.19 -5.98
C PHE A 97 6.90 -16.21 -5.63
N PHE A 98 7.58 -17.34 -5.81
CA PHE A 98 9.03 -17.41 -5.53
C PHE A 98 9.86 -16.55 -6.49
N LYS A 99 9.44 -16.39 -7.75
CA LYS A 99 10.14 -15.53 -8.70
C LYS A 99 9.85 -14.04 -8.49
N ARG A 100 8.64 -13.69 -8.06
CA ARG A 100 8.15 -12.32 -7.88
C ARG A 100 7.27 -12.22 -6.62
N PRO A 101 7.87 -12.31 -5.41
CA PRO A 101 7.11 -12.30 -4.17
C PRO A 101 6.20 -11.07 -4.03
N GLY A 102 6.65 -9.89 -4.44
CA GLY A 102 5.86 -8.64 -4.43
C GLY A 102 4.63 -8.62 -5.35
N SER A 103 4.42 -9.63 -6.18
CA SER A 103 3.19 -9.77 -6.98
C SER A 103 2.06 -10.51 -6.26
N PHE A 104 2.36 -11.06 -5.07
CA PHE A 104 1.42 -11.76 -4.20
C PHE A 104 0.31 -10.83 -3.72
N ASN A 105 -0.92 -11.33 -3.75
CA ASN A 105 -2.10 -10.67 -3.21
C ASN A 105 -3.22 -11.71 -3.04
N MET A 106 -3.97 -11.63 -1.95
CA MET A 106 -5.02 -12.59 -1.61
C MET A 106 -6.17 -12.63 -2.61
N TRP A 107 -6.51 -11.54 -3.30
CA TRP A 107 -7.49 -11.55 -4.40
C TRP A 107 -7.05 -12.44 -5.56
N LYS A 108 -5.76 -12.46 -5.88
CA LYS A 108 -5.23 -13.37 -6.91
C LYS A 108 -5.23 -14.82 -6.43
N LEU A 109 -4.93 -15.05 -5.15
CA LEU A 109 -5.01 -16.39 -4.55
C LEU A 109 -6.46 -16.93 -4.58
N TRP A 110 -7.44 -16.07 -4.26
CA TRP A 110 -8.87 -16.39 -4.40
C TRP A 110 -9.23 -16.82 -5.82
N GLY A 111 -8.73 -16.10 -6.84
CA GLY A 111 -8.98 -16.43 -8.25
C GLY A 111 -8.34 -17.73 -8.76
N ILE A 112 -7.43 -18.34 -8.00
CA ILE A 112 -6.85 -19.66 -8.32
C ILE A 112 -7.83 -20.77 -7.96
N PHE A 113 -8.49 -20.67 -6.81
CA PHE A 113 -9.42 -21.70 -6.33
C PHE A 113 -10.79 -21.59 -6.99
N PHE A 114 -11.18 -20.39 -7.44
CA PHE A 114 -12.48 -20.14 -8.05
C PHE A 114 -12.38 -19.54 -9.47
N PRO A 115 -11.67 -20.18 -10.41
CA PRO A 115 -11.30 -19.57 -11.69
C PRO A 115 -12.49 -19.22 -12.59
N VAL A 116 -13.65 -19.86 -12.39
CA VAL A 116 -14.90 -19.53 -13.08
C VAL A 116 -15.59 -18.32 -12.46
N LEU A 117 -15.62 -18.21 -11.12
CA LEU A 117 -16.27 -17.07 -10.45
C LEU A 117 -15.45 -15.78 -10.62
N THR A 118 -14.12 -15.90 -10.61
CA THR A 118 -13.22 -14.75 -10.71
C THR A 118 -12.84 -14.39 -12.14
N SER A 119 -13.43 -15.04 -13.13
CA SER A 119 -13.16 -14.78 -14.55
C SER A 119 -11.68 -14.94 -14.93
N THR A 120 -11.02 -15.97 -14.40
CA THR A 120 -9.59 -16.25 -14.66
C THR A 120 -9.35 -16.69 -16.11
N SER A 121 -10.29 -17.43 -16.72
CA SER A 121 -10.30 -17.72 -18.17
C SER A 121 -11.73 -17.95 -18.64
N VAL A 122 -12.16 -17.15 -19.62
CA VAL A 122 -13.49 -17.27 -20.23
C VAL A 122 -13.58 -18.52 -21.10
N LEU A 123 -12.49 -18.90 -21.77
CA LEU A 123 -12.42 -20.12 -22.56
C LEU A 123 -12.58 -21.38 -21.69
N LEU A 124 -11.85 -21.46 -20.59
CA LEU A 124 -11.99 -22.58 -19.64
C LEU A 124 -13.42 -22.67 -19.10
N ALA A 125 -14.00 -21.55 -18.66
CA ALA A 125 -15.37 -21.52 -18.17
C ALA A 125 -16.35 -22.01 -19.23
N GLY A 126 -16.21 -21.54 -20.48
CA GLY A 126 -17.05 -21.99 -21.59
C GLY A 126 -16.90 -23.48 -21.90
N LEU A 127 -15.69 -24.05 -21.79
CA LEU A 127 -15.49 -25.50 -21.92
C LEU A 127 -16.14 -26.28 -20.78
N ILE A 128 -16.05 -25.79 -19.54
CA ILE A 128 -16.74 -26.41 -18.38
C ILE A 128 -18.25 -26.39 -18.60
N PHE A 129 -18.83 -25.23 -18.96
CA PHE A 129 -20.27 -25.12 -19.25
C PHE A 129 -20.67 -26.02 -20.43
N SER A 130 -19.84 -26.11 -21.46
CA SER A 130 -20.08 -26.98 -22.61
C SER A 130 -20.09 -28.46 -22.22
N MET A 131 -19.16 -28.91 -21.35
CA MET A 131 -19.17 -30.28 -20.83
C MET A 131 -20.43 -30.60 -20.03
N LEU A 132 -20.92 -29.64 -19.24
CA LEU A 132 -22.15 -29.80 -18.47
C LEU A 132 -23.41 -29.81 -19.37
N ALA A 133 -23.40 -29.03 -20.45
CA ALA A 133 -24.49 -28.97 -21.42
C ALA A 133 -24.46 -30.13 -22.44
N GLN A 134 -23.30 -30.76 -22.65
CA GLN A 134 -23.08 -31.77 -23.70
C GLN A 134 -24.12 -32.89 -23.72
N PRO A 135 -24.56 -33.48 -22.60
CA PRO A 135 -25.51 -34.60 -22.64
C PRO A 135 -26.88 -34.19 -23.21
N TYR A 136 -27.33 -32.98 -22.87
CA TYR A 136 -28.58 -32.41 -23.36
C TYR A 136 -28.48 -32.05 -24.84
N ILE A 137 -27.33 -31.47 -25.26
CA ILE A 137 -27.06 -31.19 -26.67
C ILE A 137 -27.00 -32.49 -27.47
N TYR A 138 -26.34 -33.52 -26.93
CA TYR A 138 -26.25 -34.83 -27.56
C TYR A 138 -27.64 -35.41 -27.79
N GLU A 139 -28.51 -35.43 -26.79
CA GLU A 139 -29.90 -35.88 -26.96
C GLU A 139 -30.67 -35.04 -27.97
N LEU A 140 -30.61 -33.72 -27.87
CA LEU A 140 -31.32 -32.82 -28.77
C LEU A 140 -30.91 -33.04 -30.23
N GLN A 141 -29.60 -33.09 -30.50
CA GLN A 141 -29.08 -33.24 -31.86
C GLN A 141 -29.42 -34.61 -32.47
N HIS A 142 -29.59 -35.66 -31.65
CA HIS A 142 -30.02 -36.98 -32.13
C HIS A 142 -31.54 -37.09 -32.30
N ARG A 143 -32.33 -36.28 -31.57
CA ARG A 143 -33.81 -36.27 -31.69
C ARG A 143 -34.29 -35.52 -32.94
N ILE A 144 -33.53 -34.54 -33.44
CA ILE A 144 -33.93 -33.71 -34.59
C ILE A 144 -33.16 -34.05 -35.87
N THR A 145 -33.74 -33.74 -37.03
CA THR A 145 -33.11 -34.02 -38.33
C THR A 145 -31.86 -33.16 -38.57
N THR A 146 -30.98 -33.60 -39.48
CA THR A 146 -29.79 -32.83 -39.89
C THR A 146 -30.14 -31.40 -40.36
N LYS A 147 -31.26 -31.22 -41.08
CA LYS A 147 -31.72 -29.91 -41.54
C LYS A 147 -32.17 -29.03 -40.37
N GLN A 148 -32.92 -29.59 -39.42
CA GLN A 148 -33.35 -28.88 -38.22
C GLN A 148 -32.17 -28.48 -37.34
N ASN A 149 -31.18 -29.38 -37.16
CA ASN A 149 -29.93 -29.07 -36.46
C ASN A 149 -29.19 -27.89 -37.09
N LEU A 150 -29.00 -27.94 -38.42
CA LEU A 150 -28.34 -26.87 -39.16
C LEU A 150 -29.09 -25.54 -39.00
N MET A 151 -30.42 -25.57 -39.17
CA MET A 151 -31.27 -24.39 -39.04
C MET A 151 -31.20 -23.79 -37.63
N LEU A 152 -31.35 -24.63 -36.59
CA LEU A 152 -31.27 -24.21 -35.19
C LEU A 152 -29.93 -23.54 -34.88
N LEU A 153 -28.82 -24.19 -35.23
CA LEU A 153 -27.49 -23.66 -34.96
C LEU A 153 -27.20 -22.37 -35.75
N SER A 154 -27.66 -22.29 -37.01
CA SER A 154 -27.55 -21.06 -37.81
C SER A 154 -28.37 -19.91 -37.23
N VAL A 155 -29.62 -20.16 -36.84
CA VAL A 155 -30.49 -19.15 -36.21
C VAL A 155 -29.86 -18.65 -34.91
N LEU A 156 -29.37 -19.54 -34.04
CA LEU A 156 -28.73 -19.14 -32.79
C LEU A 156 -27.45 -18.31 -33.02
N THR A 157 -26.65 -18.64 -34.04
CA THR A 157 -25.48 -17.82 -34.41
C THR A 157 -25.89 -16.43 -34.90
N VAL A 158 -26.93 -16.33 -35.74
CA VAL A 158 -27.43 -15.05 -36.26
C VAL A 158 -28.06 -14.22 -35.14
N VAL A 159 -28.87 -14.82 -34.27
CA VAL A 159 -29.48 -14.15 -33.13
C VAL A 159 -28.40 -13.64 -32.19
N GLY A 160 -27.41 -14.45 -31.81
CA GLY A 160 -26.32 -14.03 -30.95
C GLY A 160 -25.50 -12.87 -31.52
N PHE A 161 -25.33 -12.82 -32.84
CA PHE A 161 -24.76 -11.67 -33.52
C PHE A 161 -25.68 -10.44 -33.45
N ALA A 162 -26.94 -10.58 -33.85
CA ALA A 162 -27.91 -9.50 -33.94
C ALA A 162 -28.17 -8.84 -32.58
N THR A 163 -28.33 -9.63 -31.51
CA THR A 163 -28.58 -9.12 -30.15
C THR A 163 -27.34 -8.49 -29.52
N SER A 164 -26.15 -8.82 -30.00
CA SER A 164 -24.90 -8.21 -29.51
C SER A 164 -24.38 -7.10 -30.42
N ALA A 165 -24.91 -6.96 -31.63
CA ALA A 165 -24.35 -6.13 -32.71
C ALA A 165 -22.83 -6.34 -32.90
N GLY A 166 -22.31 -7.56 -32.63
CA GLY A 166 -20.87 -7.81 -32.66
C GLY A 166 -20.06 -7.14 -31.54
N THR A 167 -20.68 -6.77 -30.41
CA THR A 167 -20.03 -6.04 -29.31
C THR A 167 -19.96 -6.81 -27.99
N MET A 168 -20.37 -8.09 -27.96
CA MET A 168 -20.32 -8.92 -26.75
C MET A 168 -18.90 -8.95 -26.14
N ILE A 169 -18.81 -8.74 -24.82
CA ILE A 169 -17.56 -8.56 -24.10
C ILE A 169 -17.18 -9.84 -23.37
N PHE A 170 -16.22 -10.59 -23.90
CA PHE A 170 -15.73 -11.84 -23.30
C PHE A 170 -14.65 -11.61 -22.22
N ASN A 171 -14.93 -10.71 -21.27
CA ASN A 171 -14.04 -10.44 -20.14
C ASN A 171 -14.45 -11.18 -18.86
N TYR A 172 -15.68 -11.71 -18.82
CA TYR A 172 -16.22 -12.41 -17.66
C TYR A 172 -16.62 -13.83 -18.02
N SER A 173 -16.40 -14.78 -17.09
CA SER A 173 -16.67 -16.20 -17.35
C SER A 173 -18.10 -16.51 -17.73
N ILE A 174 -19.09 -15.71 -17.32
CA ILE A 174 -20.50 -15.90 -17.69
C ILE A 174 -20.72 -15.83 -19.21
N TYR A 175 -19.94 -15.01 -19.94
CA TYR A 175 -19.99 -14.96 -21.40
C TYR A 175 -19.48 -16.26 -22.04
N GLY A 176 -18.76 -17.09 -21.28
CA GLY A 176 -18.40 -18.45 -21.67
C GLY A 176 -19.61 -19.34 -21.98
N VAL A 177 -20.81 -19.05 -21.45
CA VAL A 177 -22.05 -19.77 -21.80
C VAL A 177 -22.32 -19.69 -23.31
N TYR A 178 -21.98 -18.58 -23.96
CA TYR A 178 -22.14 -18.44 -25.41
C TYR A 178 -21.26 -19.43 -26.19
N LEU A 179 -20.13 -19.89 -25.62
CA LEU A 179 -19.23 -20.84 -26.27
C LEU A 179 -19.85 -22.25 -26.40
N ILE A 180 -20.92 -22.54 -25.66
CA ILE A 180 -21.72 -23.77 -25.81
C ILE A 180 -22.26 -23.90 -27.23
N LEU A 181 -22.63 -22.78 -27.87
CA LEU A 181 -23.10 -22.77 -29.26
C LEU A 181 -22.02 -23.30 -30.22
N TYR A 182 -20.78 -22.82 -30.09
CA TYR A 182 -19.67 -23.28 -30.93
C TYR A 182 -19.27 -24.72 -30.63
N PHE A 183 -19.39 -25.13 -29.37
CA PHE A 183 -19.25 -26.53 -29.00
C PHE A 183 -20.31 -27.42 -29.70
N ALA A 184 -21.58 -27.00 -29.70
CA ALA A 184 -22.66 -27.70 -30.39
C ALA A 184 -22.46 -27.75 -31.92
N TRP A 185 -21.93 -26.69 -32.52
CA TRP A 185 -21.48 -26.69 -33.92
C TRP A 185 -20.42 -27.75 -34.19
N GLY A 186 -19.42 -27.87 -33.31
CA GLY A 186 -18.41 -28.92 -33.38
C GLY A 186 -19.00 -30.32 -33.35
N MET A 187 -19.96 -30.57 -32.45
CA MET A 187 -20.65 -31.86 -32.34
C MET A 187 -21.42 -32.21 -33.62
N PHE A 188 -22.18 -31.26 -34.15
CA PHE A 188 -22.95 -31.44 -35.38
C PHE A 188 -22.03 -31.73 -36.58
N LEU A 189 -20.99 -30.91 -36.75
CA LEU A 189 -20.07 -31.02 -37.88
C LEU A 189 -19.25 -32.31 -37.83
N ALA A 190 -19.00 -32.89 -36.65
CA ALA A 190 -18.33 -34.18 -36.55
C ALA A 190 -19.16 -35.32 -37.14
N ASN A 191 -20.49 -35.27 -37.00
CA ASN A 191 -21.39 -36.39 -37.33
C ASN A 191 -22.10 -36.24 -38.69
N VAL A 192 -22.08 -35.07 -39.32
CA VAL A 192 -22.77 -34.83 -40.60
C VAL A 192 -21.93 -35.23 -41.83
N LYS A 193 -22.55 -35.83 -42.85
CA LYS A 193 -21.91 -36.02 -44.16
C LYS A 193 -21.91 -34.68 -44.93
N ILE A 194 -20.74 -34.22 -45.35
CA ILE A 194 -20.58 -32.93 -46.04
C ILE A 194 -20.26 -33.19 -47.52
N PRO A 195 -21.15 -32.80 -48.47
CA PRO A 195 -20.88 -32.93 -49.90
C PRO A 195 -19.65 -32.12 -50.32
N ARG A 196 -18.90 -32.59 -51.32
CA ARG A 196 -17.68 -31.92 -51.81
C ARG A 196 -17.95 -30.49 -52.29
N LYS A 197 -19.12 -30.25 -52.92
CA LYS A 197 -19.57 -28.91 -53.33
C LYS A 197 -19.70 -27.97 -52.12
N VAL A 198 -20.36 -28.42 -51.05
CA VAL A 198 -20.56 -27.64 -49.82
C VAL A 198 -19.24 -27.38 -49.10
N PHE A 199 -18.34 -28.37 -49.06
CA PHE A 199 -16.98 -28.20 -48.55
C PHE A 199 -16.24 -27.07 -49.30
N ASN A 200 -16.17 -27.14 -50.64
CA ASN A 200 -15.46 -26.13 -51.45
C ASN A 200 -16.03 -24.71 -51.24
N TRP A 201 -17.36 -24.57 -51.22
CA TRP A 201 -18.01 -23.28 -50.95
C TRP A 201 -17.73 -22.77 -49.53
N SER A 202 -17.63 -23.66 -48.54
CA SER A 202 -17.31 -23.27 -47.17
C SER A 202 -15.86 -22.79 -47.04
N ILE A 203 -14.92 -23.42 -47.74
CA ILE A 203 -13.53 -22.97 -47.82
C ILE A 203 -13.45 -21.60 -48.51
N PHE A 204 -14.12 -21.43 -49.65
CA PHE A 204 -14.17 -20.16 -50.35
C PHE A 204 -14.73 -19.04 -49.46
N ALA A 205 -15.86 -19.27 -48.80
CA ALA A 205 -16.46 -18.30 -47.88
C ALA A 205 -15.54 -17.95 -46.70
N GLY A 206 -14.78 -18.93 -46.18
CA GLY A 206 -13.80 -18.70 -45.12
C GLY A 206 -12.62 -17.84 -45.57
N ILE A 207 -12.09 -18.08 -46.78
CA ILE A 207 -11.00 -17.28 -47.37
C ILE A 207 -11.48 -15.83 -47.60
N VAL A 208 -12.66 -15.65 -48.19
CA VAL A 208 -13.26 -14.32 -48.39
C VAL A 208 -13.44 -13.61 -47.04
N SER A 209 -13.98 -14.32 -46.03
CA SER A 209 -14.18 -13.75 -44.70
C SER A 209 -12.87 -13.34 -44.02
N PHE A 210 -11.78 -14.12 -44.20
CA PHE A 210 -10.45 -13.74 -43.73
C PHE A 210 -9.99 -12.42 -44.34
N PHE A 211 -10.09 -12.25 -45.67
CA PHE A 211 -9.67 -11.01 -46.33
C PHE A 211 -10.55 -9.82 -45.93
N VAL A 212 -11.87 -10.00 -45.81
CA VAL A 212 -12.79 -8.98 -45.31
C VAL A 212 -12.37 -8.51 -43.91
N MET A 213 -12.02 -9.41 -43.00
CA MET A 213 -11.55 -9.04 -41.67
C MET A 213 -10.14 -8.42 -41.70
N PHE A 214 -9.23 -8.99 -42.49
CA PHE A 214 -7.84 -8.57 -42.58
C PHE A 214 -7.71 -7.13 -43.07
N ILE A 215 -8.55 -6.72 -44.02
CA ILE A 215 -8.58 -5.35 -44.57
C ILE A 215 -9.56 -4.46 -43.79
N GLY A 216 -10.75 -4.98 -43.47
CA GLY A 216 -11.84 -4.20 -42.88
C GLY A 216 -11.61 -3.80 -41.43
N VAL A 217 -11.03 -4.67 -40.59
CA VAL A 217 -10.79 -4.35 -39.16
C VAL A 217 -9.84 -3.16 -38.99
N PRO A 218 -8.68 -3.12 -39.68
CA PRO A 218 -7.81 -1.94 -39.68
C PRO A 218 -8.49 -0.70 -40.25
N GLY A 219 -9.23 -0.84 -41.35
CA GLY A 219 -9.95 0.26 -42.01
C GLY A 219 -10.98 0.92 -41.10
N PHE A 220 -11.90 0.14 -40.51
CA PHE A 220 -12.88 0.66 -39.56
C PHE A 220 -12.24 1.23 -38.29
N ASN A 221 -11.10 0.69 -37.85
CA ASN A 221 -10.40 1.25 -36.70
C ASN A 221 -9.76 2.60 -37.02
N GLY A 222 -9.26 2.81 -38.24
CA GLY A 222 -8.80 4.12 -38.73
C GLY A 222 -9.92 5.16 -38.70
N VAL A 223 -11.11 4.80 -39.20
CA VAL A 223 -12.31 5.66 -39.17
C VAL A 223 -12.71 6.00 -37.73
N TYR A 224 -12.69 5.02 -36.83
CA TYR A 224 -12.97 5.24 -35.40
C TYR A 224 -12.02 6.27 -34.77
N TRP A 225 -10.72 6.16 -35.02
CA TRP A 225 -9.74 7.10 -34.47
C TRP A 225 -9.84 8.49 -35.09
N TYR A 226 -10.12 8.57 -36.39
CA TYR A 226 -10.40 9.84 -37.06
C TYR A 226 -11.58 10.56 -36.40
N GLN A 227 -12.74 9.90 -36.25
CA GLN A 227 -13.92 10.48 -35.61
C GLN A 227 -13.65 10.95 -34.17
N ARG A 228 -12.85 10.18 -33.42
CA ARG A 228 -12.48 10.51 -32.03
C ARG A 228 -11.53 11.69 -31.92
N LEU A 229 -10.57 11.81 -32.83
CA LEU A 229 -9.66 12.95 -32.89
C LEU A 229 -10.36 14.22 -33.39
N SER A 230 -11.36 14.06 -34.27
CA SER A 230 -12.21 15.14 -34.78
C SER A 230 -13.31 15.60 -33.80
N GLY A 231 -13.23 15.27 -32.51
CA GLY A 231 -14.09 15.83 -31.45
C GLY A 231 -15.56 15.39 -31.45
N HIS A 232 -15.96 14.38 -32.23
CA HIS A 232 -17.36 13.96 -32.29
C HIS A 232 -17.76 13.17 -31.03
N SER A 233 -18.66 13.72 -30.20
CA SER A 233 -19.20 13.08 -28.99
C SER A 233 -20.27 12.04 -29.34
N GLY A 234 -19.83 10.87 -29.82
CA GLY A 234 -20.72 9.75 -30.18
C GLY A 234 -20.02 8.60 -30.92
N VAL A 235 -18.70 8.51 -30.83
CA VAL A 235 -17.90 7.60 -31.68
C VAL A 235 -18.30 6.14 -31.47
N TYR A 236 -18.84 5.53 -32.52
CA TYR A 236 -19.29 4.15 -32.54
C TYR A 236 -18.11 3.17 -32.57
N SER A 237 -17.67 2.71 -31.39
CA SER A 237 -16.60 1.71 -31.25
C SER A 237 -16.95 0.29 -31.73
N TRP A 238 -18.15 0.10 -32.31
CA TRP A 238 -18.65 -1.20 -32.72
C TRP A 238 -18.15 -1.64 -34.10
N ALA A 239 -17.85 -0.73 -35.04
CA ALA A 239 -17.55 -1.11 -36.43
C ALA A 239 -16.34 -2.06 -36.61
N PRO A 240 -15.19 -1.90 -35.92
CA PRO A 240 -14.12 -2.90 -35.98
C PRO A 240 -14.50 -4.22 -35.28
N LYS A 241 -15.33 -4.14 -34.23
CA LYS A 241 -15.80 -5.29 -33.46
C LYS A 241 -16.83 -6.10 -34.26
N PHE A 242 -17.67 -5.45 -35.07
CA PHE A 242 -18.64 -6.09 -35.96
C PHE A 242 -18.02 -7.20 -36.81
N LEU A 243 -16.89 -6.92 -37.45
CA LEU A 243 -16.22 -7.87 -38.32
C LEU A 243 -15.54 -9.00 -37.57
N SER A 244 -15.01 -8.73 -36.38
CA SER A 244 -14.00 -9.59 -35.76
C SER A 244 -14.34 -10.05 -34.35
N ASN A 245 -15.50 -9.72 -33.79
CA ASN A 245 -15.98 -10.23 -32.51
C ASN A 245 -16.22 -11.74 -32.60
N ILE A 246 -16.18 -12.42 -31.45
CA ILE A 246 -16.52 -13.84 -31.32
C ILE A 246 -17.89 -14.13 -31.94
N THR A 247 -18.88 -13.25 -31.77
CA THR A 247 -20.23 -13.40 -32.36
C THR A 247 -20.32 -13.09 -33.86
N SER A 248 -19.24 -12.63 -34.51
CA SER A 248 -19.24 -12.22 -35.91
C SER A 248 -19.45 -13.40 -36.88
N PRO A 249 -20.36 -13.28 -37.87
CA PRO A 249 -20.49 -14.25 -38.95
C PRO A 249 -19.19 -14.43 -39.77
N PHE A 250 -18.43 -13.36 -40.01
CA PHE A 250 -17.17 -13.43 -40.75
C PHE A 250 -16.11 -14.22 -39.99
N LEU A 251 -16.00 -13.99 -38.68
CA LEU A 251 -15.10 -14.77 -37.83
C LEU A 251 -15.52 -16.24 -37.81
N PHE A 252 -16.82 -16.49 -37.64
CA PHE A 252 -17.36 -17.86 -37.63
C PHE A 252 -17.09 -18.60 -38.94
N LEU A 253 -17.33 -17.98 -40.10
CA LEU A 253 -17.09 -18.60 -41.42
C LEU A 253 -15.61 -18.92 -41.65
N MET A 254 -14.71 -18.03 -41.24
CA MET A 254 -13.27 -18.28 -41.29
C MET A 254 -12.88 -19.48 -40.41
N VAL A 255 -13.38 -19.52 -39.16
CA VAL A 255 -13.10 -20.61 -38.22
C VAL A 255 -13.73 -21.93 -38.69
N LEU A 256 -14.93 -21.88 -39.28
CA LEU A 256 -15.61 -23.02 -39.87
C LEU A 256 -14.78 -23.65 -40.99
N ALA A 257 -14.23 -22.84 -41.90
CA ALA A 257 -13.34 -23.33 -42.96
C ALA A 257 -12.09 -24.02 -42.38
N ALA A 258 -11.45 -23.41 -41.39
CA ALA A 258 -10.30 -24.01 -40.70
C ALA A 258 -10.67 -25.34 -40.03
N PHE A 259 -11.81 -25.39 -39.33
CA PHE A 259 -12.31 -26.62 -38.71
C PHE A 259 -12.55 -27.73 -39.75
N LEU A 260 -13.16 -27.40 -40.90
CA LEU A 260 -13.45 -28.38 -41.95
C LEU A 260 -12.19 -28.96 -42.59
N ILE A 261 -11.14 -28.15 -42.81
CA ILE A 261 -9.84 -28.61 -43.34
C ILE A 261 -9.25 -29.68 -42.42
N PHE A 262 -9.26 -29.45 -41.11
CA PHE A 262 -8.68 -30.37 -40.12
C PHE A 262 -9.66 -31.39 -39.56
N ARG A 263 -10.92 -31.42 -40.04
CA ARG A 263 -12.00 -32.23 -39.47
C ARG A 263 -11.61 -33.69 -39.27
N LYS A 264 -11.01 -34.32 -40.30
CA LYS A 264 -10.59 -35.73 -40.25
C LYS A 264 -9.59 -36.01 -39.11
N VAL A 265 -8.65 -35.09 -38.89
CA VAL A 265 -7.67 -35.19 -37.80
C VAL A 265 -8.36 -34.92 -36.46
N ILE A 266 -9.21 -33.90 -36.37
CA ILE A 266 -9.93 -33.53 -35.14
C ILE A 266 -10.75 -34.70 -34.60
N VAL A 267 -11.60 -35.32 -35.44
CA VAL A 267 -12.47 -36.42 -34.98
C VAL A 267 -11.72 -37.71 -34.64
N SER A 268 -10.45 -37.82 -35.05
CA SER A 268 -9.61 -38.96 -34.73
C SER A 268 -9.14 -38.98 -33.27
N TYR A 269 -9.13 -37.82 -32.59
CA TYR A 269 -8.74 -37.73 -31.18
C TYR A 269 -9.77 -38.33 -30.23
N SER A 270 -9.30 -38.62 -29.02
CA SER A 270 -10.04 -39.06 -27.85
C SER A 270 -10.18 -37.94 -26.83
N ALA A 271 -11.18 -38.07 -25.95
CA ALA A 271 -11.39 -37.17 -24.82
C ALA A 271 -10.12 -37.01 -23.96
N LYS A 272 -9.35 -38.10 -23.80
CA LYS A 272 -8.13 -38.12 -23.00
C LYS A 272 -7.05 -37.19 -23.56
N GLU A 273 -6.89 -37.14 -24.88
CA GLU A 273 -5.91 -36.28 -25.55
C GLU A 273 -6.31 -34.80 -25.45
N MET A 274 -7.60 -34.49 -25.49
CA MET A 274 -8.09 -33.11 -25.35
C MET A 274 -7.75 -32.48 -24.01
N ARG A 275 -7.56 -33.28 -22.94
CA ARG A 275 -7.15 -32.80 -21.62
C ARG A 275 -5.78 -32.10 -21.64
N PHE A 276 -4.90 -32.42 -22.59
CA PHE A 276 -3.61 -31.74 -22.75
C PHE A 276 -3.74 -30.22 -22.93
N PHE A 277 -4.84 -29.75 -23.52
CA PHE A 277 -5.06 -28.32 -23.74
C PHE A 277 -5.46 -27.56 -22.47
N ILE A 278 -5.86 -28.23 -21.39
CA ILE A 278 -6.31 -27.53 -20.17
C ILE A 278 -5.17 -26.69 -19.54
N PRO A 279 -3.96 -27.23 -19.29
CA PRO A 279 -2.83 -26.40 -18.85
C PRO A 279 -2.45 -25.30 -19.85
N ILE A 280 -2.54 -25.59 -21.16
CA ILE A 280 -2.22 -24.62 -22.23
C ILE A 280 -3.17 -23.42 -22.20
N ILE A 281 -4.47 -23.65 -22.03
CA ILE A 281 -5.49 -22.60 -21.91
C ILE A 281 -5.24 -21.75 -20.65
N ILE A 282 -4.87 -22.38 -19.53
CA ILE A 282 -4.49 -21.65 -18.31
C ILE A 282 -3.27 -20.78 -18.55
N PHE A 283 -2.22 -21.30 -19.18
CA PHE A 283 -1.06 -20.48 -19.52
C PHE A 283 -1.43 -19.35 -20.47
N MET A 284 -2.37 -19.56 -21.39
CA MET A 284 -2.83 -18.50 -22.29
C MET A 284 -3.45 -17.30 -21.54
N ASP A 285 -4.39 -17.58 -20.65
CA ASP A 285 -5.31 -16.55 -20.13
C ASP A 285 -5.06 -16.11 -18.69
N ALA A 286 -4.26 -16.86 -17.91
CA ALA A 286 -4.13 -16.58 -16.48
C ALA A 286 -3.66 -15.13 -16.23
N PRO A 287 -4.34 -14.33 -15.37
CA PRO A 287 -4.03 -12.91 -15.16
C PRO A 287 -2.59 -12.62 -14.74
N ILE A 288 -1.91 -13.59 -14.11
CA ILE A 288 -0.54 -13.47 -13.63
C ILE A 288 0.51 -13.64 -14.74
N ILE A 289 0.14 -14.18 -15.91
CA ILE A 289 1.08 -14.71 -16.88
C ILE A 289 1.89 -13.63 -17.58
N GLY A 290 1.27 -12.49 -17.93
CA GLY A 290 1.95 -11.41 -18.63
C GLY A 290 3.10 -10.80 -17.81
N GLY A 291 2.92 -10.73 -16.49
CA GLY A 291 3.98 -10.31 -15.56
C GLY A 291 5.02 -11.42 -15.34
N PHE A 292 4.57 -12.66 -15.18
CA PHE A 292 5.44 -13.81 -14.95
C PHE A 292 6.46 -13.96 -16.08
N VAL A 293 5.99 -14.00 -17.34
CA VAL A 293 6.86 -14.23 -18.48
C VAL A 293 7.92 -13.13 -18.65
N LYS A 294 7.54 -11.86 -18.46
CA LYS A 294 8.46 -10.73 -18.59
C LYS A 294 9.61 -10.75 -17.56
N SER A 295 9.49 -11.54 -16.49
CA SER A 295 10.53 -11.66 -15.47
C SER A 295 11.68 -12.59 -15.85
N PHE A 296 11.54 -13.33 -16.95
CA PHE A 296 12.59 -14.18 -17.49
C PHE A 296 13.25 -13.50 -18.68
N ARG A 297 14.56 -13.32 -18.61
CA ARG A 297 15.41 -12.81 -19.69
C ARG A 297 16.53 -13.83 -19.90
N PHE A 298 16.40 -14.64 -20.94
CA PHE A 298 17.37 -15.68 -21.27
C PHE A 298 18.44 -15.15 -22.23
N THR A 299 18.06 -14.26 -23.16
CA THR A 299 18.94 -13.61 -24.13
C THR A 299 18.67 -12.10 -24.22
N GLY A 300 19.51 -11.37 -24.96
CA GLY A 300 19.27 -9.95 -25.27
C GLY A 300 18.07 -9.68 -26.19
N SER A 301 17.56 -10.70 -26.89
CA SER A 301 16.44 -10.55 -27.84
C SER A 301 15.09 -10.76 -27.16
N ALA A 302 14.29 -9.70 -27.06
CA ALA A 302 12.95 -9.78 -26.51
C ALA A 302 12.02 -10.72 -27.30
N GLY A 303 12.19 -10.80 -28.63
CA GLY A 303 11.41 -11.73 -29.48
C GLY A 303 11.77 -13.19 -29.20
N PHE A 304 13.08 -13.49 -29.12
CA PHE A 304 13.55 -14.84 -28.85
C PHE A 304 13.20 -15.31 -27.43
N ASN A 305 13.27 -14.43 -26.43
CA ASN A 305 12.81 -14.73 -25.07
C ASN A 305 11.32 -15.13 -25.02
N LYS A 306 10.46 -14.48 -25.80
CA LYS A 306 9.04 -14.85 -25.91
C LYS A 306 8.88 -16.23 -26.53
N PHE A 307 9.61 -16.51 -27.62
CA PHE A 307 9.60 -17.81 -28.28
C PHE A 307 10.06 -18.93 -27.33
N LEU A 308 11.18 -18.74 -26.63
CA LEU A 308 11.68 -19.73 -25.67
C LEU A 308 10.68 -19.99 -24.55
N MET A 309 10.00 -18.95 -24.06
CA MET A 309 8.96 -19.13 -23.04
C MET A 309 7.78 -19.97 -23.54
N ILE A 310 7.34 -19.79 -24.79
CA ILE A 310 6.29 -20.63 -25.39
C ILE A 310 6.72 -22.10 -25.37
N ILE A 311 7.95 -22.39 -25.80
CA ILE A 311 8.49 -23.75 -25.80
C ILE A 311 8.54 -24.33 -24.38
N ILE A 312 9.05 -23.57 -23.41
CA ILE A 312 9.09 -23.98 -22.00
C ILE A 312 7.67 -24.30 -21.50
N MET A 313 6.69 -23.43 -21.77
CA MET A 313 5.31 -23.65 -21.36
C MET A 313 4.67 -24.88 -22.00
N MET A 314 4.99 -25.18 -23.27
CA MET A 314 4.53 -26.41 -23.92
C MET A 314 5.13 -27.65 -23.26
N ILE A 315 6.43 -27.65 -22.96
CA ILE A 315 7.11 -28.75 -22.26
C ILE A 315 6.49 -28.95 -20.87
N VAL A 316 6.29 -27.86 -20.12
CA VAL A 316 5.67 -27.90 -18.79
C VAL A 316 4.23 -28.40 -18.88
N ALA A 317 3.43 -27.92 -19.84
CA ALA A 317 2.06 -28.39 -20.04
C ALA A 317 2.00 -29.89 -20.36
N PHE A 318 2.94 -30.39 -21.16
CA PHE A 318 3.07 -31.82 -21.45
C PHE A 318 3.42 -32.62 -20.20
N GLY A 319 4.39 -32.15 -19.41
CA GLY A 319 4.73 -32.74 -18.11
C GLY A 319 3.56 -32.75 -17.13
N LEU A 320 2.84 -31.63 -17.00
CA LEU A 320 1.64 -31.51 -16.16
C LEU A 320 0.54 -32.47 -16.62
N TYR A 321 0.27 -32.54 -17.92
CA TYR A 321 -0.69 -33.49 -18.48
C TYR A 321 -0.34 -34.93 -18.08
N TYR A 322 0.93 -35.34 -18.23
CA TYR A 322 1.38 -36.66 -17.82
C TYR A 322 1.20 -36.91 -16.31
N LEU A 323 1.61 -35.95 -15.48
CA LEU A 323 1.47 -36.02 -14.03
C LEU A 323 0.01 -36.11 -13.60
N TYR A 324 -0.89 -35.38 -14.25
CA TYR A 324 -2.32 -35.40 -13.93
C TYR A 324 -2.95 -36.75 -14.22
N GLN A 325 -2.62 -37.35 -15.37
CA GLN A 325 -3.12 -38.67 -15.74
C GLN A 325 -2.58 -39.77 -14.83
N ARG A 326 -1.31 -39.65 -14.40
CA ARG A 326 -0.64 -40.67 -13.59
C ARG A 326 -0.98 -40.57 -12.10
N TYR A 327 -1.11 -39.37 -11.56
CA TYR A 327 -1.17 -39.15 -10.11
C TYR A 327 -2.38 -38.34 -9.64
N LEU A 328 -2.73 -37.21 -10.28
CA LEU A 328 -3.72 -36.25 -9.74
C LEU A 328 -5.05 -36.93 -9.37
N PHE A 329 -5.62 -37.71 -10.28
CA PHE A 329 -6.91 -38.37 -10.05
C PHE A 329 -6.83 -39.64 -9.19
N ARG A 330 -5.63 -40.04 -8.73
CA ARG A 330 -5.41 -41.14 -7.78
C ARG A 330 -5.25 -40.65 -6.34
N ILE A 331 -5.01 -39.35 -6.14
CA ILE A 331 -4.90 -38.73 -4.82
C ILE A 331 -6.24 -38.89 -4.09
N LYS A 332 -6.25 -39.45 -2.88
CA LYS A 332 -7.46 -39.83 -2.12
C LYS A 332 -8.60 -38.79 -2.16
N PRO A 333 -8.40 -37.49 -1.81
CA PRO A 333 -9.46 -36.50 -1.87
C PRO A 333 -10.01 -36.27 -3.29
N VAL A 334 -9.13 -36.21 -4.30
CA VAL A 334 -9.55 -36.03 -5.71
C VAL A 334 -10.30 -37.26 -6.20
N LYS A 335 -9.81 -38.47 -5.87
CA LYS A 335 -10.48 -39.73 -6.21
C LYS A 335 -11.88 -39.79 -5.60
N ARG A 336 -12.03 -39.45 -4.31
CA ARG A 336 -13.35 -39.39 -3.66
C ARG A 336 -14.31 -38.42 -4.35
N ALA A 337 -13.83 -37.25 -4.77
CA ALA A 337 -14.63 -36.32 -5.54
C ALA A 337 -15.02 -36.90 -6.90
N VAL A 338 -14.07 -37.49 -7.64
CA VAL A 338 -14.37 -38.16 -8.93
C VAL A 338 -15.39 -39.29 -8.74
N ASP A 339 -15.24 -40.12 -7.71
CA ASP A 339 -16.16 -41.21 -7.38
C ASP A 339 -17.54 -40.68 -7.01
N PHE A 340 -17.62 -39.57 -6.27
CA PHE A 340 -18.87 -38.87 -5.99
C PHE A 340 -19.56 -38.41 -7.28
N PHE A 341 -18.82 -37.69 -8.13
CA PHE A 341 -19.37 -37.23 -9.41
C PHE A 341 -19.81 -38.42 -10.27
N ASN A 342 -19.11 -39.57 -10.27
CA ASN A 342 -19.45 -40.76 -11.08
C ASN A 342 -20.73 -41.48 -10.61
N LYS A 343 -21.27 -41.19 -9.43
CA LYS A 343 -22.48 -41.84 -8.91
C LYS A 343 -23.78 -41.31 -9.51
N HIS A 344 -23.74 -40.10 -10.07
CA HIS A 344 -24.92 -39.34 -10.46
C HIS A 344 -25.00 -39.18 -11.97
N ASN A 345 -26.15 -39.41 -12.58
CA ASN A 345 -26.24 -39.44 -14.05
C ASN A 345 -26.38 -38.06 -14.68
N ASN A 346 -26.89 -37.07 -13.92
CA ASN A 346 -27.13 -35.72 -14.39
C ASN A 346 -26.71 -34.65 -13.36
N LEU A 347 -26.69 -33.39 -13.80
CA LEU A 347 -26.25 -32.26 -12.98
C LEU A 347 -27.21 -31.95 -11.81
N ALA A 348 -28.51 -32.18 -11.98
CA ALA A 348 -29.49 -31.87 -10.94
C ALA A 348 -29.29 -32.74 -9.70
N GLU A 349 -29.11 -34.06 -9.89
CA GLU A 349 -28.77 -35.01 -8.82
C GLU A 349 -27.49 -34.60 -8.08
N ILE A 350 -26.46 -34.20 -8.82
CA ILE A 350 -25.18 -33.74 -8.25
C ILE A 350 -25.41 -32.52 -7.36
N VAL A 351 -26.18 -31.52 -7.82
CA VAL A 351 -26.41 -30.29 -7.07
C VAL A 351 -27.20 -30.57 -5.78
N VAL A 352 -28.22 -31.43 -5.84
CA VAL A 352 -29.02 -31.82 -4.66
C VAL A 352 -28.14 -32.54 -3.64
N ASP A 353 -27.40 -33.58 -4.05
CA ASP A 353 -26.54 -34.33 -3.12
C ASP A 353 -25.36 -33.48 -2.60
N LEU A 354 -24.80 -32.58 -3.42
CA LEU A 354 -23.81 -31.61 -2.94
C LEU A 354 -24.38 -30.67 -1.87
N TRP A 355 -25.60 -30.19 -2.07
CA TRP A 355 -26.27 -29.33 -1.10
C TRP A 355 -26.56 -30.07 0.20
N ASP A 356 -27.06 -31.30 0.13
CA ASP A 356 -27.32 -32.15 1.30
C ASP A 356 -26.03 -32.48 2.06
N ASN A 357 -24.95 -32.80 1.36
CA ASN A 357 -23.65 -33.06 1.98
C ASN A 357 -23.04 -31.79 2.58
N PHE A 358 -23.18 -30.64 1.90
CA PHE A 358 -22.71 -29.35 2.41
C PHE A 358 -23.48 -28.93 3.67
N THR A 359 -24.80 -29.05 3.67
CA THR A 359 -25.63 -28.71 4.83
C THR A 359 -25.32 -29.61 6.02
N LYS A 360 -25.20 -30.94 5.82
CA LYS A 360 -24.74 -31.87 6.87
C LYS A 360 -23.36 -31.48 7.41
N TRP A 361 -22.40 -31.25 6.53
CA TRP A 361 -21.06 -30.81 6.90
C TRP A 361 -21.07 -29.49 7.69
N ALA A 362 -21.89 -28.52 7.27
CA ALA A 362 -22.03 -27.24 7.93
C ALA A 362 -22.63 -27.40 9.33
N VAL A 363 -23.65 -28.25 9.49
CA VAL A 363 -24.27 -28.57 10.79
C VAL A 363 -23.29 -29.28 11.73
N GLU A 364 -22.47 -30.20 11.22
CA GLU A 364 -21.42 -30.92 11.97
C GLU A 364 -20.28 -29.98 12.43
N ASN A 365 -19.97 -28.97 11.62
CA ASN A 365 -18.89 -28.01 11.83
C ASN A 365 -19.39 -26.64 12.32
N ARG A 366 -20.68 -26.50 12.65
CA ARG A 366 -21.34 -25.22 13.01
C ARG A 366 -20.59 -24.43 14.06
N VAL A 367 -20.08 -25.09 15.09
CA VAL A 367 -19.33 -24.44 16.17
C VAL A 367 -18.09 -23.74 15.62
N ARG A 368 -17.31 -24.42 14.75
CA ARG A 368 -16.09 -23.85 14.15
C ARG A 368 -16.42 -22.70 13.19
N LEU A 369 -17.47 -22.87 12.37
CA LEU A 369 -17.91 -21.84 11.43
C LEU A 369 -18.39 -20.59 12.16
N LEU A 370 -19.17 -20.76 13.23
CA LEU A 370 -19.64 -19.66 14.08
C LEU A 370 -18.49 -19.03 14.87
N THR A 371 -17.50 -19.82 15.32
CA THR A 371 -16.28 -19.29 15.97
C THR A 371 -15.53 -18.37 15.01
N TRP A 372 -15.27 -18.85 13.79
CA TRP A 372 -14.53 -18.08 12.79
C TRP A 372 -15.32 -16.86 12.30
N GLY A 373 -16.64 -17.02 12.11
CA GLY A 373 -17.55 -15.91 11.84
C GLY A 373 -17.57 -14.88 12.95
N TRP A 374 -17.56 -15.30 14.21
CA TRP A 374 -17.43 -14.41 15.36
C TRP A 374 -16.10 -13.67 15.37
N PHE A 375 -14.97 -14.34 15.11
CA PHE A 375 -13.68 -13.65 15.02
C PHE A 375 -13.58 -12.69 13.84
N TYR A 376 -14.23 -12.99 12.72
CA TYR A 376 -14.37 -12.03 11.63
C TYR A 376 -15.18 -10.80 12.05
N VAL A 377 -16.33 -11.00 12.71
CA VAL A 377 -17.16 -9.90 13.24
C VAL A 377 -16.40 -9.07 14.28
N LEU A 378 -15.70 -9.74 15.20
CA LEU A 378 -14.89 -9.14 16.24
C LEU A 378 -13.74 -8.33 15.66
N SER A 379 -13.06 -8.88 14.64
CA SER A 379 -12.05 -8.15 13.88
C SER A 379 -12.66 -6.95 13.16
N PHE A 380 -13.81 -7.08 12.53
CA PHE A 380 -14.43 -5.96 11.82
C PHE A 380 -14.86 -4.86 12.81
N ALA A 381 -15.45 -5.24 13.94
CA ALA A 381 -15.83 -4.34 15.00
C ALA A 381 -14.62 -3.60 15.59
N SER A 382 -13.48 -4.27 15.77
CA SER A 382 -12.27 -3.60 16.28
C SER A 382 -11.75 -2.52 15.34
N PHE A 383 -11.85 -2.69 14.02
CA PHE A 383 -11.53 -1.62 13.06
C PHE A 383 -12.54 -0.47 13.12
N LEU A 384 -13.83 -0.76 13.31
CA LEU A 384 -14.85 0.27 13.43
C LEU A 384 -14.69 1.12 14.70
N ILE A 385 -14.25 0.53 15.82
CA ILE A 385 -13.94 1.25 17.06
C ILE A 385 -12.88 2.34 16.83
N GLU A 386 -11.90 2.07 15.95
CA GLU A 386 -10.83 3.03 15.65
C GLU A 386 -11.29 4.17 14.73
N SER A 387 -12.35 3.96 13.95
CA SER A 387 -12.91 4.96 13.04
C SER A 387 -13.61 6.10 13.78
N ASP A 388 -13.51 7.32 13.24
CA ASP A 388 -14.18 8.49 13.81
C ASP A 388 -15.59 8.62 13.22
N ASN A 389 -16.63 8.44 14.03
CA ASN A 389 -18.03 8.53 13.59
C ASN A 389 -18.34 7.64 12.37
N LEU A 390 -17.75 6.43 12.32
CA LEU A 390 -17.85 5.51 11.17
C LEU A 390 -17.35 6.11 9.86
N ARG A 391 -16.39 7.04 9.95
CA ARG A 391 -15.67 7.63 8.83
C ARG A 391 -14.19 7.31 8.92
N ILE A 392 -13.57 7.07 7.76
CA ILE A 392 -12.12 6.93 7.62
C ILE A 392 -11.65 8.10 6.77
N GLN A 393 -10.67 8.84 7.27
CA GLN A 393 -10.05 9.91 6.51
C GLN A 393 -9.21 9.32 5.35
N ILE A 394 -9.64 9.58 4.11
CA ILE A 394 -8.84 9.23 2.92
C ILE A 394 -7.81 10.33 2.66
N THR A 395 -8.29 11.57 2.77
CA THR A 395 -7.51 12.80 2.77
C THR A 395 -8.07 13.71 3.86
N THR A 396 -7.36 14.78 4.17
CA THR A 396 -7.82 15.75 5.17
C THR A 396 -9.04 16.58 4.76
N ALA A 397 -9.45 16.52 3.49
CA ALA A 397 -10.67 17.15 2.98
C ALA A 397 -11.77 16.15 2.61
N THR A 398 -11.48 14.84 2.63
CA THR A 398 -12.45 13.81 2.22
C THR A 398 -12.38 12.59 3.12
N ASP A 399 -13.50 12.32 3.78
CA ASP A 399 -13.75 11.06 4.44
C ASP A 399 -14.59 10.12 3.56
N ILE A 400 -14.60 8.85 3.93
CA ILE A 400 -15.50 7.85 3.36
C ILE A 400 -16.16 7.08 4.49
N ASN A 401 -17.32 6.50 4.22
CA ASN A 401 -17.93 5.55 5.14
C ASN A 401 -16.97 4.38 5.43
N ALA A 402 -16.68 4.16 6.71
CA ALA A 402 -15.71 3.17 7.17
C ALA A 402 -16.11 1.75 6.75
N VAL A 403 -17.40 1.39 6.85
CA VAL A 403 -17.91 0.06 6.47
C VAL A 403 -17.62 -0.24 5.00
N ILE A 404 -17.97 0.69 4.10
CA ILE A 404 -17.75 0.53 2.66
C ILE A 404 -16.26 0.42 2.35
N PHE A 405 -15.44 1.30 2.95
CA PHE A 405 -14.01 1.31 2.69
C PHE A 405 -13.32 0.04 3.19
N LEU A 406 -13.63 -0.39 4.42
CA LEU A 406 -13.02 -1.56 5.02
C LEU A 406 -13.40 -2.85 4.28
N LEU A 407 -14.68 -3.05 3.97
CA LEU A 407 -15.13 -4.23 3.22
C LEU A 407 -14.68 -4.19 1.75
N GLY A 408 -14.60 -3.01 1.14
CA GLY A 408 -14.21 -2.87 -0.26
C GLY A 408 -12.70 -2.91 -0.51
N THR A 409 -11.88 -2.45 0.45
CA THR A 409 -10.43 -2.23 0.24
C THR A 409 -9.52 -2.92 1.26
N ARG A 410 -10.04 -3.27 2.45
CA ARG A 410 -9.29 -3.87 3.57
C ARG A 410 -9.84 -5.22 4.01
N PHE A 411 -10.64 -5.86 3.15
CA PHE A 411 -11.29 -7.15 3.43
C PHE A 411 -10.30 -8.21 3.94
N PHE A 412 -9.13 -8.33 3.30
CA PHE A 412 -8.13 -9.31 3.72
C PHE A 412 -7.36 -8.92 4.97
N ALA A 413 -7.30 -7.63 5.35
CA ALA A 413 -6.68 -7.23 6.61
C ALA A 413 -7.57 -7.65 7.79
N ILE A 414 -8.90 -7.57 7.62
CA ILE A 414 -9.89 -8.11 8.57
C ILE A 414 -9.72 -9.63 8.68
N ILE A 415 -9.58 -10.33 7.55
CA ILE A 415 -9.33 -11.78 7.58
C ILE A 415 -8.01 -12.11 8.28
N LEU A 416 -6.93 -11.37 8.00
CA LEU A 416 -5.64 -11.60 8.66
C LEU A 416 -5.74 -11.41 10.17
N THR A 417 -6.43 -10.35 10.61
CA THR A 417 -6.73 -10.12 12.02
C THR A 417 -7.51 -11.29 12.61
N ALA A 418 -8.59 -11.75 11.94
CA ALA A 418 -9.37 -12.90 12.39
C ALA A 418 -8.55 -14.20 12.47
N ILE A 419 -7.55 -14.39 11.60
CA ILE A 419 -6.60 -15.52 11.68
C ILE A 419 -5.73 -15.39 12.95
N PHE A 420 -5.25 -14.20 13.29
CA PHE A 420 -4.55 -13.98 14.56
C PHE A 420 -5.45 -14.21 15.78
N LEU A 421 -6.73 -13.81 15.71
CA LEU A 421 -7.70 -14.09 16.79
C LEU A 421 -7.97 -15.59 16.96
N ASP A 422 -8.08 -16.34 15.85
CA ASP A 422 -8.20 -17.81 15.88
C ASP A 422 -6.93 -18.47 16.45
N ALA A 423 -5.75 -17.91 16.15
CA ALA A 423 -4.49 -18.35 16.74
C ALA A 423 -4.44 -18.12 18.27
N MET A 424 -4.91 -16.96 18.75
CA MET A 424 -5.06 -16.72 20.20
C MET A 424 -6.04 -17.72 20.83
N PHE A 425 -7.16 -17.97 20.16
CA PHE A 425 -8.15 -18.95 20.62
C PHE A 425 -7.55 -20.35 20.71
N ALA A 426 -6.78 -20.80 19.72
CA ALA A 426 -6.14 -22.10 19.74
C ALA A 426 -5.17 -22.26 20.92
N ILE A 427 -4.43 -21.21 21.28
CA ILE A 427 -3.54 -21.18 22.44
C ILE A 427 -4.36 -21.28 23.74
N PHE A 428 -5.37 -20.41 23.93
CA PHE A 428 -6.20 -20.45 25.15
C PHE A 428 -7.01 -21.74 25.26
N TYR A 429 -7.48 -22.28 24.15
CA TYR A 429 -8.25 -23.53 24.13
C TYR A 429 -7.38 -24.76 24.39
N PHE A 430 -6.08 -24.68 24.09
CA PHE A 430 -5.11 -25.68 24.55
C PHE A 430 -4.92 -25.62 26.06
N ILE A 431 -4.72 -24.42 26.63
CA ILE A 431 -4.46 -24.20 28.06
C ILE A 431 -5.70 -24.50 28.91
N THR A 432 -6.82 -23.84 28.64
CA THR A 432 -8.05 -23.93 29.44
C THR A 432 -8.83 -25.21 29.17
N THR A 433 -8.66 -25.79 27.97
CA THR A 433 -9.48 -26.90 27.45
C THR A 433 -10.99 -26.63 27.40
N ARG A 434 -11.40 -25.36 27.56
CA ARG A 434 -12.79 -24.91 27.67
C ARG A 434 -13.10 -23.93 26.55
N TYR A 435 -14.10 -24.24 25.75
CA TYR A 435 -14.42 -23.50 24.54
C TYR A 435 -14.87 -22.06 24.87
N TRP A 436 -15.88 -21.91 25.72
CA TRP A 436 -16.47 -20.58 26.00
C TRP A 436 -15.50 -19.67 26.71
N ILE A 437 -14.75 -20.20 27.69
CA ILE A 437 -13.68 -19.44 28.35
C ILE A 437 -12.69 -18.91 27.31
N SER A 438 -12.22 -19.75 26.39
CA SER A 438 -11.24 -19.35 25.38
C SER A 438 -11.80 -18.30 24.42
N THR A 439 -13.03 -18.47 23.92
CA THR A 439 -13.68 -17.52 23.01
C THR A 439 -13.92 -16.17 23.69
N ILE A 440 -14.39 -16.17 24.94
CA ILE A 440 -14.67 -14.95 25.70
C ILE A 440 -13.37 -14.23 26.04
N LEU A 441 -12.31 -14.93 26.43
CA LEU A 441 -10.99 -14.33 26.66
C LEU A 441 -10.48 -13.62 25.41
N VAL A 442 -10.51 -14.25 24.24
CA VAL A 442 -10.13 -13.58 22.98
C VAL A 442 -11.00 -12.35 22.72
N SER A 443 -12.32 -12.45 22.97
CA SER A 443 -13.26 -11.35 22.72
C SER A 443 -13.00 -10.15 23.62
N VAL A 444 -12.81 -10.38 24.92
CA VAL A 444 -12.53 -9.35 25.92
C VAL A 444 -11.19 -8.69 25.64
N ILE A 445 -10.14 -9.47 25.37
CA ILE A 445 -8.83 -8.92 25.02
C ILE A 445 -8.93 -8.06 23.76
N THR A 446 -9.61 -8.52 22.71
CA THR A 446 -9.70 -7.79 21.44
C THR A 446 -10.46 -6.46 21.59
N ILE A 447 -11.63 -6.49 22.23
CA ILE A 447 -12.46 -5.28 22.45
C ILE A 447 -11.76 -4.33 23.41
N GLY A 448 -11.23 -4.85 24.52
CA GLY A 448 -10.48 -4.06 25.50
C GLY A 448 -9.27 -3.39 24.87
N TRP A 449 -8.53 -4.11 24.02
CA TRP A 449 -7.38 -3.57 23.29
C TRP A 449 -7.78 -2.48 22.29
N ALA A 450 -8.87 -2.66 21.54
CA ALA A 450 -9.38 -1.63 20.62
C ALA A 450 -9.84 -0.37 21.38
N ILE A 451 -10.58 -0.53 22.48
CA ILE A 451 -11.02 0.61 23.29
C ILE A 451 -9.81 1.33 23.91
N ALA A 452 -8.84 0.60 24.44
CA ALA A 452 -7.63 1.18 25.02
C ALA A 452 -6.82 1.95 23.97
N ASN A 453 -6.67 1.39 22.76
CA ASN A 453 -6.04 2.09 21.64
C ASN A 453 -6.80 3.37 21.28
N LYS A 454 -8.13 3.31 21.12
CA LYS A 454 -8.93 4.48 20.78
C LYS A 454 -8.82 5.58 21.83
N ILE A 455 -8.85 5.23 23.12
CA ILE A 455 -8.65 6.18 24.22
C ILE A 455 -7.26 6.82 24.12
N LYS A 456 -6.21 6.02 23.97
CA LYS A 456 -4.84 6.54 23.86
C LYS A 456 -4.66 7.42 22.62
N LEU A 457 -5.20 6.99 21.48
CA LEU A 457 -5.16 7.72 20.22
C LEU A 457 -5.79 9.11 20.36
N ASN A 458 -6.97 9.19 21.01
CA ASN A 458 -7.63 10.47 21.27
C ASN A 458 -6.85 11.37 22.25
N LEU A 459 -6.09 10.80 23.17
CA LEU A 459 -5.34 11.55 24.20
C LEU A 459 -3.92 11.97 23.77
N ARG A 460 -3.27 11.19 22.90
CA ARG A 460 -1.85 11.33 22.56
C ARG A 460 -1.56 11.41 21.06
N GLY A 461 -2.56 11.20 20.20
CA GLY A 461 -2.39 11.17 18.75
C GLY A 461 -1.66 9.92 18.23
N GLU A 462 -1.54 8.89 19.06
CA GLU A 462 -0.78 7.68 18.73
C GLU A 462 -1.41 6.40 19.33
N PRO A 463 -1.25 5.25 18.65
CA PRO A 463 -1.71 3.95 19.15
C PRO A 463 -0.82 3.42 20.28
N ILE A 464 -1.18 2.28 20.82
CA ILE A 464 -0.34 1.53 21.77
C ILE A 464 0.78 0.82 21.00
N TYR A 465 2.03 1.00 21.44
CA TYR A 465 3.21 0.39 20.86
C TYR A 465 3.73 -0.78 21.72
N PRO A 466 4.42 -1.77 21.11
CA PRO A 466 5.02 -2.89 21.85
C PRO A 466 6.01 -2.47 22.94
N THR A 467 6.75 -1.39 22.72
CA THR A 467 7.71 -0.81 23.67
C THR A 467 7.06 -0.31 24.97
N GLU A 468 5.74 -0.12 24.98
CA GLU A 468 5.01 0.44 26.11
C GLU A 468 4.31 -0.63 26.97
N ILE A 469 4.44 -1.92 26.61
CA ILE A 469 3.86 -3.00 27.41
C ILE A 469 4.37 -2.94 28.85
N ASP A 470 5.65 -2.65 29.05
CA ASP A 470 6.25 -2.56 30.38
C ASP A 470 5.64 -1.42 31.22
N GLU A 471 5.23 -0.33 30.58
CA GLU A 471 4.51 0.77 31.24
C GLU A 471 3.05 0.40 31.55
N ILE A 472 2.38 -0.34 30.64
CA ILE A 472 0.99 -0.80 30.80
C ILE A 472 0.86 -1.83 31.93
N VAL A 473 1.86 -2.69 32.10
CA VAL A 473 1.91 -3.70 33.17
C VAL A 473 2.05 -3.05 34.56
N ASN A 474 2.48 -1.79 34.63
CA ASN A 474 2.66 -1.06 35.88
C ASN A 474 1.34 -0.45 36.39
N TRP A 475 0.35 -1.30 36.69
CA TRP A 475 -1.03 -0.92 37.05
C TRP A 475 -1.15 0.12 38.18
N LYS A 476 -0.14 0.23 39.06
CA LYS A 476 -0.09 1.19 40.16
C LYS A 476 -0.03 2.65 39.70
N THR A 477 0.51 2.93 38.51
CA THR A 477 0.55 4.28 37.94
C THR A 477 -0.71 4.62 37.13
N LEU A 478 -1.35 3.62 36.53
CA LEU A 478 -2.52 3.79 35.66
C LEU A 478 -3.83 3.95 36.42
N LEU A 479 -4.03 3.20 37.50
CA LEU A 479 -5.28 3.18 38.27
C LEU A 479 -5.72 4.57 38.78
N PRO A 480 -4.83 5.43 39.29
CA PRO A 480 -5.17 6.80 39.68
C PRO A 480 -5.58 7.70 38.50
N MET A 481 -5.10 7.43 37.29
CA MET A 481 -5.35 8.26 36.09
C MET A 481 -6.69 7.96 35.42
N VAL A 482 -7.19 6.73 35.57
CA VAL A 482 -8.42 6.23 34.91
C VAL A 482 -9.70 6.74 35.59
N GLY A 483 -9.58 7.19 36.84
CA GLY A 483 -10.68 7.74 37.63
C GLY A 483 -11.62 6.67 38.20
N GLN A 484 -12.14 6.91 39.41
CA GLN A 484 -12.92 5.93 40.18
C GLN A 484 -14.16 5.40 39.44
N LYS A 485 -14.87 6.28 38.70
CA LYS A 485 -16.06 5.89 37.92
C LYS A 485 -15.73 4.84 36.85
N THR A 486 -14.63 5.02 36.13
CA THR A 486 -14.21 4.11 35.06
C THR A 486 -13.76 2.76 35.64
N VAL A 487 -13.08 2.77 36.79
CA VAL A 487 -12.69 1.54 37.50
C VAL A 487 -13.92 0.73 37.91
N ILE A 488 -14.96 1.39 38.45
CA ILE A 488 -16.23 0.73 38.81
C ILE A 488 -16.90 0.13 37.57
N MET A 489 -16.94 0.87 36.45
CA MET A 489 -17.50 0.34 35.19
C MET A 489 -16.75 -0.90 34.70
N ILE A 490 -15.41 -0.90 34.76
CA ILE A 490 -14.58 -2.05 34.40
C ILE A 490 -14.90 -3.25 35.31
N ALA A 491 -15.03 -3.04 36.62
CA ALA A 491 -15.36 -4.10 37.57
C ALA A 491 -16.75 -4.71 37.29
N VAL A 492 -17.77 -3.88 37.05
CA VAL A 492 -19.13 -4.34 36.69
C VAL A 492 -19.09 -5.12 35.37
N ALA A 493 -18.38 -4.62 34.36
CA ALA A 493 -18.24 -5.32 33.08
C ALA A 493 -17.56 -6.69 33.26
N LEU A 494 -16.55 -6.80 34.12
CA LEU A 494 -15.88 -8.07 34.42
C LEU A 494 -16.83 -9.08 35.08
N VAL A 495 -17.66 -8.64 36.04
CA VAL A 495 -18.67 -9.50 36.67
C VAL A 495 -19.67 -10.02 35.64
N ILE A 496 -20.16 -9.16 34.74
CA ILE A 496 -21.08 -9.56 33.66
C ILE A 496 -20.42 -10.59 32.74
N VAL A 497 -19.15 -10.37 32.36
CA VAL A 497 -18.39 -11.30 31.51
C VAL A 497 -18.22 -12.66 32.19
N ILE A 498 -17.91 -12.69 33.49
CA ILE A 498 -17.79 -13.94 34.27
C ILE A 498 -19.14 -14.65 34.34
N ALA A 499 -20.22 -13.94 34.67
CA ALA A 499 -21.57 -14.50 34.74
C ALA A 499 -22.01 -15.08 33.39
N LEU A 500 -21.76 -14.37 32.29
CA LEU A 500 -22.01 -14.83 30.93
C LEU A 500 -21.19 -16.08 30.59
N THR A 501 -19.91 -16.11 30.98
CA THR A 501 -19.03 -17.26 30.77
C THR A 501 -19.56 -18.50 31.48
N VAL A 502 -19.93 -18.37 32.76
CA VAL A 502 -20.51 -19.46 33.55
C VAL A 502 -21.83 -19.92 32.96
N PHE A 503 -22.71 -18.99 32.59
CA PHE A 503 -23.99 -19.30 31.94
C PHE A 503 -23.81 -20.09 30.64
N LEU A 504 -22.88 -19.68 29.77
CA LEU A 504 -22.61 -20.35 28.50
C LEU A 504 -21.98 -21.75 28.70
N GLU A 505 -21.06 -21.91 29.64
CA GLU A 505 -20.49 -23.22 29.99
C GLU A 505 -21.53 -24.20 30.55
N VAL A 506 -22.47 -23.71 31.38
CA VAL A 506 -23.51 -24.55 32.00
C VAL A 506 -24.65 -24.84 31.02
N LYS A 507 -25.18 -23.83 30.32
CA LYS A 507 -26.36 -23.97 29.47
C LYS A 507 -26.06 -24.51 28.07
N PHE A 508 -24.87 -24.24 27.54
CA PHE A 508 -24.48 -24.61 26.18
C PHE A 508 -23.12 -25.33 26.13
N PRO A 509 -22.91 -26.43 26.86
CA PRO A 509 -21.61 -27.09 26.94
C PRO A 509 -21.15 -27.60 25.57
N ILE A 510 -19.94 -27.22 25.16
CA ILE A 510 -19.34 -27.65 23.89
C ILE A 510 -18.28 -28.71 24.17
N LYS A 511 -18.51 -29.93 23.64
CA LYS A 511 -17.59 -31.06 23.81
C LYS A 511 -16.21 -30.77 23.21
N LYS A 512 -15.17 -31.17 23.92
CA LYS A 512 -13.77 -31.05 23.47
C LYS A 512 -13.59 -31.83 22.16
N LYS A 513 -13.27 -31.15 21.07
CA LYS A 513 -12.94 -31.79 19.78
C LYS A 513 -11.42 -31.97 19.63
N GLY A 514 -11.01 -33.21 19.32
CA GLY A 514 -9.62 -33.57 19.01
C GLY A 514 -8.78 -33.97 20.22
N SER A 515 -7.75 -34.79 19.98
CA SER A 515 -6.81 -35.21 21.03
C SER A 515 -5.99 -34.02 21.55
N TRP A 516 -5.45 -34.13 22.76
CA TRP A 516 -4.49 -33.16 23.32
C TRP A 516 -3.34 -32.88 22.35
N LYS A 517 -2.78 -33.93 21.73
CA LYS A 517 -1.72 -33.82 20.71
C LYS A 517 -2.13 -32.92 19.54
N ARG A 518 -3.33 -33.09 18.99
CA ARG A 518 -3.83 -32.25 17.88
C ARG A 518 -4.00 -30.79 18.30
N ARG A 519 -4.51 -30.53 19.51
CA ARG A 519 -4.66 -29.17 20.05
C ARG A 519 -3.29 -28.52 20.29
N GLY A 520 -2.33 -29.28 20.82
CA GLY A 520 -0.94 -28.81 21.00
C GLY A 520 -0.27 -28.44 19.67
N ILE A 521 -0.49 -29.21 18.60
CA ILE A 521 0.01 -28.86 17.26
C ILE A 521 -0.58 -27.53 16.78
N TRP A 522 -1.89 -27.33 16.93
CA TRP A 522 -2.53 -26.06 16.55
C TRP A 522 -2.04 -24.87 17.39
N ALA A 523 -1.84 -25.05 18.70
CA ALA A 523 -1.26 -24.04 19.56
C ALA A 523 0.19 -23.72 19.15
N LEU A 524 1.00 -24.72 18.81
CA LEU A 524 2.36 -24.52 18.32
C LEU A 524 2.38 -23.74 16.98
N LEU A 525 1.53 -24.12 16.02
CA LEU A 525 1.40 -23.38 14.76
C LEU A 525 0.94 -21.94 14.99
N SER A 526 0.08 -21.72 15.99
CA SER A 526 -0.37 -20.39 16.41
C SER A 526 0.77 -19.56 17.00
N LEU A 527 1.61 -20.16 17.83
CA LEU A 527 2.82 -19.49 18.34
C LEU A 527 3.78 -19.13 17.22
N LEU A 528 4.01 -20.03 16.25
CA LEU A 528 4.82 -19.73 15.07
C LEU A 528 4.23 -18.59 14.22
N LEU A 529 2.90 -18.50 14.10
CA LEU A 529 2.25 -17.36 13.46
C LEU A 529 2.56 -16.05 14.20
N PHE A 530 2.52 -16.05 15.53
CA PHE A 530 2.89 -14.88 16.36
C PHE A 530 4.37 -14.50 16.31
N MET A 531 5.25 -15.34 15.72
CA MET A 531 6.64 -14.97 15.41
C MET A 531 6.78 -14.23 14.07
N THR A 532 5.80 -14.34 13.17
CA THR A 532 5.85 -13.69 11.85
C THR A 532 5.90 -12.15 11.87
N PRO A 533 5.31 -11.43 12.86
CA PRO A 533 5.42 -9.98 12.99
C PRO A 533 6.86 -9.45 13.02
N MET A 534 7.83 -10.23 13.52
CA MET A 534 9.27 -9.90 13.49
C MET A 534 9.82 -9.71 12.06
N ARG A 535 9.06 -10.09 11.03
CA ARG A 535 9.46 -9.96 9.62
C ARG A 535 8.43 -9.23 8.78
N PHE A 536 7.43 -8.59 9.40
CA PHE A 536 6.38 -7.84 8.69
C PHE A 536 6.92 -6.65 7.92
N ASN A 537 8.01 -6.03 8.40
CA ASN A 537 8.59 -4.81 7.83
C ASN A 537 9.97 -4.99 7.19
N HIS A 538 10.48 -6.23 7.14
CA HIS A 538 11.78 -6.53 6.53
C HIS A 538 11.61 -6.65 5.01
N ASP A 539 11.96 -5.58 4.29
CA ASP A 539 11.76 -5.49 2.85
C ASP A 539 12.37 -6.66 2.07
N GLY A 540 11.64 -7.12 1.06
CA GLY A 540 12.05 -8.23 0.21
C GLY A 540 11.87 -9.62 0.83
N GLY A 541 11.55 -9.72 2.11
CA GLY A 541 11.25 -10.98 2.78
C GLY A 541 9.95 -11.63 2.29
N ILE A 542 9.89 -12.96 2.35
CA ILE A 542 8.67 -13.73 2.01
C ILE A 542 7.49 -13.30 2.90
N ILE A 543 7.73 -13.19 4.21
CA ILE A 543 6.70 -12.79 5.19
C ILE A 543 6.22 -11.36 4.94
N TYR A 544 7.13 -10.42 4.65
CA TYR A 544 6.78 -9.06 4.24
C TYR A 544 5.79 -9.04 3.07
N HIS A 545 6.06 -9.82 2.02
CA HIS A 545 5.18 -9.87 0.85
C HIS A 545 3.84 -10.57 1.12
N ILE A 546 3.84 -11.63 1.94
CA ILE A 546 2.60 -12.27 2.39
C ILE A 546 1.75 -11.28 3.17
N ASN A 547 2.33 -10.62 4.18
CA ASN A 547 1.67 -9.62 5.02
C ASN A 547 1.02 -8.50 4.18
N ARG A 548 1.78 -7.88 3.27
CA ARG A 548 1.27 -6.85 2.35
C ARG A 548 0.20 -7.37 1.38
N GLY A 549 0.26 -8.67 1.04
CA GLY A 549 -0.72 -9.33 0.19
C GLY A 549 -2.08 -9.58 0.84
N PHE A 550 -2.13 -9.56 2.17
CA PHE A 550 -3.35 -9.52 2.99
C PHE A 550 -3.90 -8.08 3.18
N ASP A 551 -3.46 -7.12 2.36
CA ASP A 551 -3.86 -5.71 2.45
C ASP A 551 -3.48 -4.99 3.76
N ASN A 552 -2.68 -5.62 4.64
CA ASN A 552 -2.01 -4.96 5.75
C ASN A 552 -0.93 -4.03 5.18
N LYS A 553 -1.25 -2.75 5.00
CA LYS A 553 -0.36 -1.78 4.37
C LYS A 553 -0.16 -0.56 5.27
N GLN A 554 0.74 -0.69 6.23
CA GLN A 554 1.19 0.40 7.08
C GLN A 554 2.05 1.40 6.28
N SER A 555 1.86 2.70 6.55
CA SER A 555 2.71 3.78 6.01
C SER A 555 3.71 4.32 7.05
N PHE A 556 3.39 4.14 8.34
CA PHE A 556 4.04 4.68 9.53
C PHE A 556 4.13 6.22 9.58
N ARG A 557 3.59 6.91 8.57
CA ARG A 557 3.56 8.37 8.43
C ARG A 557 2.50 9.03 9.30
N ASN A 558 1.37 8.36 9.41
CA ASN A 558 0.23 8.81 10.18
C ASN A 558 -0.32 7.62 10.96
N PRO A 559 0.14 7.43 12.22
CA PRO A 559 -0.30 6.33 13.07
C PRO A 559 -1.82 6.28 13.28
N GLU A 560 -2.49 7.44 13.35
CA GLU A 560 -3.95 7.55 13.48
C GLU A 560 -4.67 6.97 12.25
N ARG A 561 -4.20 7.31 11.06
CA ARG A 561 -4.75 6.73 9.83
C ARG A 561 -4.43 5.24 9.72
N ASP A 562 -3.21 4.86 10.03
CA ASP A 562 -2.73 3.48 9.87
C ASP A 562 -3.52 2.51 10.76
N ILE A 563 -3.83 2.90 12.01
CA ILE A 563 -4.67 2.09 12.89
C ILE A 563 -6.12 2.00 12.42
N GLN A 564 -6.68 3.08 11.83
CA GLN A 564 -8.03 3.05 11.25
C GLN A 564 -8.16 2.06 10.07
N ILE A 565 -7.10 1.89 9.27
CA ILE A 565 -7.14 1.06 8.05
C ILE A 565 -6.62 -0.37 8.24
N ASN A 566 -5.76 -0.61 9.24
CA ASN A 566 -5.19 -1.93 9.52
C ASN A 566 -5.74 -2.55 10.83
N GLY A 567 -6.47 -1.78 11.63
CA GLY A 567 -7.04 -2.22 12.90
C GLY A 567 -6.01 -2.31 14.03
N PRO A 568 -6.47 -2.35 15.29
CA PRO A 568 -5.59 -2.19 16.45
C PRO A 568 -4.61 -3.36 16.64
N LEU A 569 -5.02 -4.60 16.33
CA LEU A 569 -4.15 -5.76 16.48
C LEU A 569 -3.03 -5.77 15.43
N LEU A 570 -3.35 -5.66 14.14
CA LEU A 570 -2.30 -5.67 13.12
C LEU A 570 -1.42 -4.42 13.20
N ASN A 571 -1.99 -3.28 13.57
CA ASN A 571 -1.21 -2.07 13.84
C ASN A 571 -0.16 -2.35 14.93
N PHE A 572 -0.57 -2.92 16.06
CA PHE A 572 0.35 -3.31 17.13
C PHE A 572 1.44 -4.30 16.65
N LEU A 573 1.04 -5.35 15.91
CA LEU A 573 1.99 -6.33 15.35
C LEU A 573 2.97 -5.70 14.33
N ASN A 574 2.53 -4.68 13.57
CA ASN A 574 3.40 -3.95 12.64
C ASN A 574 4.49 -3.14 13.36
N TYR A 575 4.35 -2.82 14.65
CA TYR A 575 5.37 -2.11 15.42
C TYR A 575 6.31 -3.03 16.22
N PHE A 576 6.16 -4.36 16.12
CA PHE A 576 6.93 -5.32 16.92
C PHE A 576 8.41 -5.37 16.55
N ASP A 577 8.72 -5.30 15.26
CA ASP A 577 10.09 -5.16 14.74
C ASP A 577 10.07 -4.18 13.57
N LEU A 578 10.40 -2.93 13.88
CA LEU A 578 10.48 -1.85 12.90
C LEU A 578 11.94 -1.66 12.50
N GLN A 579 12.25 -1.92 11.23
CA GLN A 579 13.59 -1.65 10.72
C GLN A 579 13.80 -0.13 10.61
N ILE A 580 14.56 0.42 11.56
CA ILE A 580 14.85 1.85 11.71
C ILE A 580 15.81 2.32 10.60
N MET A 581 16.98 1.67 10.48
CA MET A 581 18.01 1.95 9.46
C MET A 581 18.68 0.66 8.99
N ASN A 582 19.25 0.69 7.79
CA ASN A 582 20.18 -0.34 7.34
C ASN A 582 21.50 -0.20 8.12
N LYS A 583 22.09 -1.32 8.52
CA LYS A 583 23.41 -1.32 9.18
C LYS A 583 24.50 -0.90 8.18
N PRO A 584 25.23 0.20 8.42
CA PRO A 584 26.35 0.61 7.57
C PRO A 584 27.47 -0.45 7.57
N ALA A 585 28.14 -0.57 6.43
CA ALA A 585 29.34 -1.42 6.34
C ALA A 585 30.42 -0.89 7.30
N ASN A 586 31.06 -1.79 8.05
CA ASN A 586 32.10 -1.47 9.04
C ASN A 586 31.63 -0.72 10.30
N TYR A 587 30.33 -0.70 10.62
CA TYR A 587 29.86 -0.18 11.90
C TYR A 587 30.46 -0.96 13.08
N SER A 588 31.24 -0.27 13.93
CA SER A 588 31.94 -0.82 15.09
C SER A 588 32.29 0.29 16.08
N GLN A 589 32.66 -0.08 17.31
CA GLN A 589 33.12 0.87 18.32
C GLN A 589 34.40 1.61 17.88
N SER A 590 35.33 0.93 17.19
CA SER A 590 36.57 1.56 16.69
C SER A 590 36.28 2.56 15.58
N THR A 591 35.31 2.29 14.70
CA THR A 591 34.87 3.24 13.66
C THR A 591 34.30 4.51 14.30
N ILE A 592 33.41 4.39 15.29
CA ILE A 592 32.85 5.57 15.97
C ILE A 592 33.94 6.36 16.71
N LYS A 593 34.89 5.69 17.36
CA LYS A 593 36.05 6.35 17.97
C LYS A 593 36.91 7.11 16.95
N HIS A 594 37.15 6.52 15.78
CA HIS A 594 37.89 7.20 14.71
C HIS A 594 37.16 8.46 14.22
N LEU A 595 35.82 8.42 14.12
CA LEU A 595 35.03 9.61 13.77
C LEU A 595 35.11 10.68 14.86
N ASP A 596 35.04 10.30 16.14
CA ASP A 596 35.26 11.22 17.26
C ASP A 596 36.63 11.92 17.18
N ASP A 597 37.73 11.16 16.96
CA ASP A 597 39.07 11.72 16.82
C ASP A 597 39.20 12.64 15.59
N LYS A 598 38.60 12.25 14.45
CA LYS A 598 38.59 13.04 13.20
C LYS A 598 37.89 14.39 13.41
N TYR A 599 36.69 14.36 13.96
CA TYR A 599 35.87 15.56 14.12
C TYR A 599 36.28 16.41 15.32
N SER A 600 36.98 15.85 16.31
CA SER A 600 37.62 16.62 17.38
C SER A 600 38.68 17.56 16.83
N LYS A 601 39.57 17.06 15.95
CA LYS A 601 40.57 17.91 15.28
C LYS A 601 39.93 19.01 14.44
N LEU A 602 38.82 18.71 13.77
CA LEU A 602 38.08 19.70 12.99
C LEU A 602 37.38 20.73 13.88
N ALA A 603 36.79 20.30 15.00
CA ALA A 603 36.19 21.19 15.98
C ALA A 603 37.24 22.19 16.52
N ASP A 604 38.45 21.72 16.85
CA ASP A 604 39.55 22.58 17.28
C ASP A 604 39.92 23.62 16.20
N GLN A 605 39.93 23.23 14.92
CA GLN A 605 40.18 24.15 13.81
C GLN A 605 39.09 25.22 13.68
N ILE A 606 37.81 24.82 13.70
CA ILE A 606 36.67 25.74 13.65
C ILE A 606 36.72 26.71 14.85
N ASN A 607 37.00 26.17 16.04
CA ASN A 607 36.98 26.90 17.31
C ASN A 607 38.09 27.95 17.44
N LYS A 608 39.14 27.92 16.61
CA LYS A 608 40.13 29.01 16.52
C LYS A 608 39.52 30.34 16.07
N THR A 609 38.43 30.29 15.28
CA THR A 609 37.77 31.48 14.72
C THR A 609 36.47 31.83 15.44
N ARG A 610 35.84 30.87 16.13
CA ARG A 610 34.61 31.06 16.89
C ARG A 610 34.90 31.66 18.27
N LYS A 611 34.35 32.84 18.55
CA LYS A 611 34.65 33.60 19.78
C LYS A 611 33.66 33.34 20.92
N ASN A 612 32.41 33.03 20.60
CA ASN A 612 31.35 32.93 21.59
C ASN A 612 31.19 31.50 22.15
N THR A 613 30.57 31.38 23.32
CA THR A 613 30.18 30.09 23.91
C THR A 613 28.66 30.05 24.09
N LEU A 614 28.04 28.87 23.92
CA LEU A 614 26.58 28.74 24.09
C LEU A 614 26.12 28.95 25.54
N LYS A 615 27.02 28.76 26.52
CA LYS A 615 26.76 29.00 27.96
C LYS A 615 26.32 30.46 28.23
N ASP A 616 26.69 31.39 27.35
CA ASP A 616 26.37 32.82 27.47
C ASP A 616 25.25 33.29 26.53
N GLN A 617 24.70 32.40 25.69
CA GLN A 617 23.71 32.76 24.66
C GLN A 617 22.30 32.32 25.06
N THR A 618 21.29 33.14 24.80
CA THR A 618 19.89 32.70 24.83
C THR A 618 19.47 32.27 23.43
N ILE A 619 19.25 30.98 23.22
CA ILE A 619 18.82 30.42 21.93
C ILE A 619 17.36 29.96 22.03
N VAL A 620 16.55 30.42 21.08
CA VAL A 620 15.13 30.06 20.99
C VAL A 620 14.89 29.34 19.67
N TYR A 621 14.54 28.06 19.75
CA TYR A 621 14.03 27.31 18.61
C TYR A 621 12.52 27.46 18.62
N ASN A 622 11.98 28.21 17.67
CA ASN A 622 10.56 28.43 17.55
C ASN A 622 9.97 27.63 16.39
N LEU A 623 9.36 26.50 16.73
CA LEU A 623 8.48 25.75 15.86
C LEU A 623 7.14 26.49 15.76
N SER A 624 6.83 27.02 14.59
CA SER A 624 5.56 27.68 14.29
C SER A 624 4.64 26.70 13.55
N GLU A 625 3.67 26.15 14.29
CA GLU A 625 2.73 25.12 13.81
C GLU A 625 2.16 25.46 12.43
N SER A 626 2.34 24.53 11.49
CA SER A 626 1.85 24.56 10.11
C SER A 626 2.15 25.86 9.34
N PHE A 627 3.17 26.64 9.72
CA PHE A 627 3.42 27.93 9.08
C PHE A 627 4.06 27.78 7.69
N VAL A 628 3.31 28.18 6.68
CA VAL A 628 3.75 28.31 5.29
C VAL A 628 3.38 29.69 4.77
N ASP A 629 4.30 30.36 4.09
CA ASP A 629 4.02 31.57 3.33
C ASP A 629 2.93 31.27 2.29
N PRO A 630 1.71 31.83 2.40
CA PRO A 630 0.60 31.44 1.53
C PRO A 630 0.89 31.61 0.04
N TYR A 631 1.78 32.52 -0.34
CA TYR A 631 2.14 32.75 -1.74
C TYR A 631 3.02 31.65 -2.34
N THR A 632 3.57 30.73 -1.54
CA THR A 632 4.38 29.62 -2.04
C THR A 632 3.55 28.39 -2.42
N PHE A 633 2.24 28.38 -2.16
CA PHE A 633 1.38 27.28 -2.58
C PHE A 633 1.29 27.20 -4.11
N PRO A 634 1.44 26.01 -4.72
CA PRO A 634 1.33 25.88 -6.16
C PRO A 634 -0.03 26.35 -6.67
N THR A 635 -0.03 27.16 -7.75
CA THR A 635 -1.22 27.67 -8.46
C THR A 635 -2.12 28.63 -7.68
N ILE A 636 -1.81 28.94 -6.41
CA ILE A 636 -2.63 29.83 -5.59
C ILE A 636 -2.67 31.23 -6.21
N LYS A 637 -3.83 31.86 -6.14
CA LYS A 637 -4.04 33.28 -6.43
C LYS A 637 -4.84 33.88 -5.29
N ILE A 638 -4.24 34.87 -4.62
CA ILE A 638 -4.88 35.67 -3.59
C ILE A 638 -5.21 37.04 -4.22
N ASP A 639 -6.44 37.52 -4.04
CA ASP A 639 -6.88 38.83 -4.57
C ASP A 639 -5.87 39.93 -4.14
N PRO A 640 -5.27 40.69 -5.08
CA PRO A 640 -4.30 41.72 -4.73
C PRO A 640 -4.87 42.86 -3.87
N LYS A 641 -6.21 42.98 -3.76
CA LYS A 641 -6.88 43.97 -2.91
C LYS A 641 -6.82 43.63 -1.42
N VAL A 642 -6.54 42.38 -1.05
CA VAL A 642 -6.40 42.00 0.37
C VAL A 642 -4.96 42.22 0.86
N PRO A 643 -4.75 42.53 2.15
CA PRO A 643 -3.39 42.72 2.69
C PRO A 643 -2.53 41.45 2.59
N ASN A 644 -1.23 41.62 2.33
CA ASN A 644 -0.27 40.52 2.43
C ASN A 644 -0.26 39.95 3.86
N PRO A 645 -0.65 38.67 4.05
CA PRO A 645 -0.79 38.06 5.37
C PRO A 645 0.53 37.94 6.14
N VAL A 646 1.67 37.79 5.47
CA VAL A 646 2.97 37.43 6.11
C VAL A 646 4.07 38.46 5.83
N LYS A 647 3.68 39.74 5.73
CA LYS A 647 4.55 40.84 5.32
C LYS A 647 5.77 41.02 6.24
N PHE A 648 5.61 40.90 7.56
CA PHE A 648 6.73 41.07 8.49
C PHE A 648 7.73 39.92 8.37
N ILE A 649 7.26 38.68 8.34
CA ILE A 649 8.11 37.49 8.21
C ILE A 649 8.88 37.53 6.88
N GLN A 650 8.25 37.90 5.76
CA GLN A 650 8.94 38.09 4.48
C GLN A 650 10.03 39.18 4.56
N SER A 651 9.81 40.26 5.32
CA SER A 651 10.80 41.33 5.49
C SER A 651 12.07 40.87 6.23
N MET A 652 12.04 39.74 6.94
CA MET A 652 13.20 39.18 7.64
C MET A 652 14.34 38.83 6.69
N LYS A 653 14.03 38.48 5.43
CA LYS A 653 15.03 38.22 4.38
C LYS A 653 16.12 39.30 4.26
N ASN A 654 15.79 40.55 4.56
CA ASN A 654 16.73 41.66 4.43
C ASN A 654 17.65 41.84 5.65
N ARG A 655 17.32 41.26 6.80
CA ARG A 655 17.99 41.54 8.10
C ARG A 655 18.31 40.29 8.93
N SER A 656 18.12 39.10 8.37
CA SER A 656 18.40 37.83 9.02
C SER A 656 18.82 36.79 7.98
N THR A 657 19.34 35.66 8.45
CA THR A 657 19.39 34.46 7.61
C THR A 657 17.95 34.01 7.32
N TYR A 658 17.61 33.70 6.07
CA TYR A 658 16.24 33.41 5.62
C TYR A 658 16.26 32.48 4.41
N GLY A 659 15.33 31.53 4.36
CA GLY A 659 15.20 30.64 3.21
C GLY A 659 14.00 29.72 3.29
N SER A 660 14.13 28.58 2.60
CA SER A 660 13.18 27.48 2.60
C SER A 660 13.72 26.32 3.43
N MET A 661 12.90 25.77 4.31
CA MET A 661 13.20 24.58 5.10
C MET A 661 12.45 23.39 4.53
N LEU A 662 13.17 22.31 4.23
CA LEU A 662 12.62 21.04 3.76
C LEU A 662 12.07 20.27 4.96
N SER A 663 10.75 20.10 4.99
CA SER A 663 10.02 19.36 6.00
C SER A 663 10.01 17.86 5.71
N ALA A 664 10.19 17.06 6.76
CA ALA A 664 9.91 15.63 6.73
C ALA A 664 8.40 15.31 6.88
N GLY A 665 7.55 16.33 7.03
CA GLY A 665 6.12 16.21 7.26
C GLY A 665 5.26 16.86 6.18
N TYR A 666 4.02 16.37 6.07
CA TYR A 666 2.95 17.02 5.31
C TYR A 666 1.63 16.77 6.03
N GLY A 667 1.03 17.82 6.61
CA GLY A 667 -0.19 17.66 7.41
C GLY A 667 -0.01 17.04 8.78
N GLY A 668 1.23 16.97 9.26
CA GLY A 668 1.59 16.35 10.52
C GLY A 668 3.09 16.06 10.57
N GLY A 669 3.52 15.45 11.68
CA GLY A 669 4.92 15.09 11.90
C GLY A 669 5.71 16.13 12.69
N THR A 670 5.05 17.08 13.37
CA THR A 670 5.68 18.13 14.19
C THR A 670 6.83 17.63 15.07
N ALA A 671 6.65 16.49 15.76
CA ALA A 671 7.69 15.89 16.60
C ALA A 671 8.93 15.41 15.83
N ASN A 672 8.80 15.08 14.54
CA ASN A 672 9.92 14.67 13.69
C ASN A 672 10.83 15.87 13.40
N MET A 673 10.24 16.98 12.94
CA MET A 673 10.99 18.22 12.72
C MET A 673 11.60 18.73 14.03
N GLU A 674 10.84 18.66 15.14
CA GLU A 674 11.34 18.99 16.46
C GLU A 674 12.57 18.14 16.83
N TRP A 675 12.50 16.82 16.65
CA TRP A 675 13.63 15.90 16.86
C TRP A 675 14.82 16.24 15.96
N GLU A 676 14.62 16.49 14.66
CA GLU A 676 15.70 16.88 13.74
C GLU A 676 16.37 18.18 14.20
N THR A 677 15.60 19.19 14.60
CA THR A 677 16.17 20.46 15.07
C THR A 677 16.96 20.30 16.37
N LEU A 678 16.43 19.53 17.34
CA LEU A 678 17.08 19.35 18.63
C LEU A 678 18.33 18.48 18.54
N THR A 679 18.38 17.52 17.62
CA THR A 679 19.44 16.51 17.57
C THR A 679 20.45 16.76 16.46
N GLY A 680 20.06 17.36 15.34
CA GLY A 680 20.87 17.42 14.12
C GLY A 680 20.86 16.12 13.30
N PHE A 681 20.09 15.12 13.72
CA PHE A 681 19.82 13.93 12.90
C PHE A 681 18.70 14.18 11.88
N ASN A 682 18.62 13.35 10.85
CA ASN A 682 17.75 13.60 9.69
C ASN A 682 16.80 12.42 9.44
N MET A 683 15.51 12.71 9.26
CA MET A 683 14.49 11.68 9.02
C MET A 683 14.70 10.92 7.71
N GLY A 684 15.38 11.53 6.72
CA GLY A 684 15.68 10.90 5.43
C GLY A 684 16.58 9.67 5.54
N MET A 685 17.36 9.55 6.62
CA MET A 685 18.23 8.39 6.82
C MET A 685 17.47 7.12 7.21
N PHE A 686 16.22 7.23 7.65
CA PHE A 686 15.45 6.06 8.07
C PHE A 686 14.93 5.21 6.89
N THR A 687 14.89 3.90 7.11
CA THR A 687 14.36 2.91 6.16
C THR A 687 12.86 2.68 6.31
N SER A 688 12.23 3.29 7.30
CA SER A 688 10.80 3.28 7.56
C SER A 688 10.40 4.67 8.02
N THR A 689 9.19 5.11 7.69
CA THR A 689 8.67 6.28 8.42
C THR A 689 8.45 5.89 9.87
N LEU A 690 8.74 6.79 10.80
CA LEU A 690 8.58 6.58 12.23
C LEU A 690 8.49 7.93 12.94
N THR A 691 8.10 7.92 14.21
CA THR A 691 8.18 9.08 15.10
C THR A 691 9.28 8.82 16.14
N PRO A 692 10.45 9.48 16.06
CA PRO A 692 11.60 9.17 16.92
C PRO A 692 11.30 9.28 18.41
N TYR A 693 10.47 10.24 18.83
CA TYR A 693 10.09 10.42 20.23
C TYR A 693 9.37 9.21 20.84
N VAL A 694 8.79 8.38 19.99
CA VAL A 694 7.97 7.25 20.43
C VAL A 694 8.68 5.92 20.22
N GLN A 695 9.51 5.86 19.19
CA GLN A 695 10.08 4.60 18.70
C GLN A 695 11.59 4.49 18.91
N ILE A 696 12.29 5.61 19.13
CA ILE A 696 13.76 5.64 19.26
C ILE A 696 14.15 6.14 20.65
N VAL A 697 13.75 7.36 21.01
CA VAL A 697 14.16 8.04 22.24
C VAL A 697 13.84 7.23 23.51
N PRO A 698 12.68 6.53 23.61
CA PRO A 698 12.36 5.75 24.81
C PRO A 698 13.36 4.63 25.14
N ASN A 699 14.13 4.15 24.15
CA ASN A 699 15.15 3.11 24.32
C ASN A 699 16.43 3.62 25.02
N TYR A 700 16.50 4.90 25.37
CA TYR A 700 17.65 5.53 25.98
C TYR A 700 17.28 6.25 27.29
N ASP A 701 18.09 6.07 28.33
CA ASP A 701 17.96 6.85 29.59
C ASP A 701 18.38 8.32 29.41
N PHE A 702 19.24 8.55 28.42
CA PHE A 702 19.75 9.86 28.02
C PHE A 702 19.89 9.92 26.51
N TYR A 703 19.37 10.98 25.91
CA TYR A 703 19.46 11.21 24.47
C TYR A 703 20.02 12.62 24.20
N PRO A 704 21.10 12.75 23.40
CA PRO A 704 21.81 14.00 23.20
C PRO A 704 20.99 14.96 22.34
N THR A 705 21.01 16.24 22.72
CA THR A 705 20.39 17.35 21.98
C THR A 705 21.28 18.59 22.10
N ILE A 706 21.04 19.60 21.27
CA ILE A 706 21.69 20.92 21.37
C ILE A 706 21.51 21.58 22.75
N GLY A 707 20.46 21.20 23.49
CA GLY A 707 20.24 21.66 24.85
C GLY A 707 21.31 21.20 25.86
N MET A 708 22.22 20.30 25.48
CA MET A 708 23.32 19.84 26.34
C MET A 708 24.43 20.89 26.53
N ASP A 709 24.58 21.84 25.61
CA ASP A 709 25.59 22.91 25.72
C ASP A 709 25.14 24.08 26.62
N PHE A 710 23.98 23.95 27.27
CA PHE A 710 23.37 24.96 28.11
C PHE A 710 23.16 24.43 29.53
N SER A 711 23.45 25.27 30.52
CA SER A 711 23.17 24.98 31.93
C SER A 711 21.68 25.00 32.27
N TYR A 712 20.89 25.74 31.49
CA TYR A 712 19.44 25.81 31.63
C TYR A 712 18.73 25.64 30.29
N LYS A 713 17.83 24.66 30.22
CA LYS A 713 17.04 24.30 29.05
C LYS A 713 15.58 24.18 29.43
N SER A 714 14.73 24.76 28.61
CA SER A 714 13.29 24.80 28.83
C SER A 714 12.51 24.59 27.56
N ALA A 715 11.30 24.07 27.69
CA ALA A 715 10.33 23.99 26.61
C ALA A 715 9.05 24.72 27.01
N VAL A 716 8.40 25.33 26.03
CA VAL A 716 7.12 26.03 26.19
C VAL A 716 6.22 25.61 25.04
N HIS A 717 5.11 24.96 25.38
CA HIS A 717 4.08 24.56 24.43
C HIS A 717 2.70 24.86 25.05
N PRO A 718 1.99 25.93 24.65
CA PRO A 718 0.71 26.32 25.23
C PRO A 718 -0.42 25.42 24.71
N PHE A 719 -0.26 24.13 24.91
CA PHE A 719 -1.22 23.08 24.58
C PHE A 719 -0.92 21.85 25.44
N ILE A 720 -1.59 20.74 25.20
CA ILE A 720 -1.41 19.49 25.92
C ILE A 720 0.01 18.95 25.68
N GLY A 721 0.80 18.81 26.75
CA GLY A 721 2.20 18.41 26.67
C GLY A 721 2.43 16.90 26.51
N THR A 722 1.42 16.06 26.72
CA THR A 722 1.53 14.59 26.63
C THR A 722 1.53 14.04 25.21
N TYR A 723 1.21 14.86 24.21
CA TYR A 723 1.30 14.47 22.80
C TYR A 723 2.75 14.14 22.43
N TYR A 724 2.93 13.10 21.59
CA TYR A 724 4.23 12.63 21.11
C TYR A 724 5.24 12.27 22.21
N SER A 725 4.81 11.84 23.41
CA SER A 725 5.74 11.47 24.50
C SER A 725 6.67 12.60 24.98
N ARG A 726 6.35 13.88 24.71
CA ARG A 726 7.24 15.02 25.04
C ARG A 726 7.59 15.11 26.53
N VAL A 727 6.65 14.79 27.43
CA VAL A 727 6.90 14.87 28.88
C VAL A 727 8.01 13.90 29.30
N GLU A 728 7.98 12.68 28.77
CA GLU A 728 8.94 11.62 29.04
C GLU A 728 10.28 11.87 28.33
N ASP A 729 10.23 12.31 27.08
CA ASP A 729 11.42 12.53 26.26
C ASP A 729 12.20 13.77 26.67
N TYR A 730 11.53 14.85 27.07
CA TYR A 730 12.23 16.02 27.60
C TYR A 730 12.99 15.70 28.89
N LYS A 731 12.55 14.70 29.68
CA LYS A 731 13.36 14.20 30.81
C LYS A 731 14.62 13.47 30.31
N ARG A 732 14.52 12.70 29.23
CA ARG A 732 15.67 12.03 28.58
C ARG A 732 16.64 13.02 27.93
N PHE A 733 16.13 14.12 27.38
CA PHE A 733 16.92 15.27 26.90
C PHE A 733 17.43 16.18 28.04
N LYS A 734 17.07 15.87 29.30
CA LYS A 734 17.45 16.58 30.53
C LYS A 734 16.94 18.03 30.61
N PHE A 735 15.78 18.35 30.03
CA PHE A 735 15.17 19.68 30.16
C PHE A 735 14.87 20.01 31.64
N ASN A 736 15.23 21.22 32.08
CA ASN A 736 14.98 21.65 33.46
C ASN A 736 13.51 21.99 33.69
N LYS A 737 12.81 22.44 32.64
CA LYS A 737 11.45 22.97 32.73
C LYS A 737 10.67 22.74 31.45
N PHE A 738 9.45 22.23 31.56
CA PHE A 738 8.51 22.14 30.44
C PHE A 738 7.18 22.77 30.83
N VAL A 739 6.84 23.89 30.20
CA VAL A 739 5.61 24.65 30.43
C VAL A 739 4.56 24.26 29.39
N TYR A 740 3.46 23.66 29.85
CA TYR A 740 2.35 23.25 29.00
C TYR A 740 1.02 23.24 29.76
N ASP A 741 -0.10 23.08 29.05
CA ASP A 741 -1.44 23.05 29.64
C ASP A 741 -1.64 21.79 30.49
N GLY A 742 -1.87 21.97 31.80
CA GLY A 742 -1.93 20.87 32.78
C GLY A 742 -0.60 20.56 33.47
N SER A 743 0.49 21.23 33.11
CA SER A 743 1.77 21.09 33.81
C SER A 743 1.78 21.85 35.15
N LYS A 744 2.74 21.53 36.03
CA LYS A 744 3.00 22.31 37.25
C LYS A 744 3.39 23.78 36.97
N TYR A 745 3.80 24.10 35.74
CA TYR A 745 4.15 25.45 35.30
C TYR A 745 3.00 26.03 34.48
N LYS A 746 2.27 27.01 35.03
CA LYS A 746 1.09 27.56 34.38
C LYS A 746 1.43 28.34 33.10
N ILE A 747 0.72 28.04 32.00
CA ILE A 747 0.64 28.90 30.81
C ILE A 747 -0.14 30.16 31.18
N ILE A 748 0.46 31.33 30.95
CA ILE A 748 -0.19 32.64 31.16
C ILE A 748 -0.84 33.14 29.86
N ASP A 749 -1.85 33.99 29.98
CA ASP A 749 -2.50 34.67 28.85
C ASP A 749 -3.04 33.70 27.77
N GLN A 750 -3.81 32.68 28.18
CA GLN A 750 -4.45 31.64 27.34
C GLN A 750 -5.53 32.20 26.39
N LYS A 751 -5.16 33.18 25.57
CA LYS A 751 -6.01 33.82 24.58
C LYS A 751 -6.21 32.89 23.39
N LYS A 752 -7.46 32.76 22.98
CA LYS A 752 -7.87 32.10 21.74
C LYS A 752 -8.39 33.14 20.75
N LEU A 753 -8.31 32.86 19.47
CA LEU A 753 -8.73 33.79 18.41
C LEU A 753 -10.03 33.30 17.75
N GLY A 754 -11.07 34.13 17.80
CA GLY A 754 -12.39 33.79 17.25
C GLY A 754 -12.98 32.53 17.90
N LYS A 755 -13.45 31.59 17.08
CA LYS A 755 -14.01 30.29 17.52
C LYS A 755 -12.96 29.17 17.61
N SER A 756 -11.67 29.46 17.39
CA SER A 756 -10.63 28.44 17.49
C SER A 756 -10.51 27.92 18.93
N THR A 757 -10.33 26.61 19.09
CA THR A 757 -10.11 25.97 20.39
C THR A 757 -8.65 26.03 20.84
N TYR A 758 -7.74 26.43 19.95
CA TYR A 758 -6.29 26.47 20.19
C TYR A 758 -5.84 27.81 20.79
N ASN A 759 -4.80 27.76 21.62
CA ASN A 759 -4.15 28.96 22.14
C ASN A 759 -3.43 29.71 21.01
N SER A 760 -3.48 31.04 21.07
CA SER A 760 -2.92 31.92 20.04
C SER A 760 -1.39 31.98 20.08
N ASP A 761 -0.78 32.39 18.97
CA ASP A 761 0.66 32.64 18.93
C ASP A 761 1.07 33.81 19.85
N TYR A 762 0.16 34.75 20.14
CA TYR A 762 0.38 35.77 21.17
C TYR A 762 0.61 35.14 22.55
N THR A 763 -0.14 34.10 22.90
CA THR A 763 0.06 33.30 24.10
C THR A 763 1.43 32.63 24.09
N THR A 764 1.79 31.97 22.98
CA THR A 764 3.10 31.32 22.80
C THR A 764 4.24 32.31 23.04
N TYR A 765 4.25 33.45 22.35
CA TYR A 765 5.32 34.44 22.45
C TYR A 765 5.36 35.17 23.79
N THR A 766 4.22 35.38 24.45
CA THR A 766 4.18 35.96 25.80
C THR A 766 4.83 35.04 26.82
N ASN A 767 4.55 33.74 26.76
CA ASN A 767 5.20 32.74 27.61
C ASN A 767 6.68 32.57 27.25
N GLY A 768 7.03 32.63 25.96
CA GLY A 768 8.41 32.65 25.48
C GLY A 768 9.21 33.83 26.04
N LEU A 769 8.66 35.06 26.00
CA LEU A 769 9.28 36.24 26.60
C LEU A 769 9.45 36.09 28.12
N LYS A 770 8.47 35.52 28.81
CA LYS A 770 8.56 35.24 30.25
C LYS A 770 9.71 34.28 30.56
N GLN A 771 9.89 33.24 29.75
CA GLN A 771 10.99 32.29 29.90
C GLN A 771 12.34 32.91 29.54
N ILE A 772 12.43 33.70 28.47
CA ILE A 772 13.62 34.49 28.14
C ILE A 772 14.03 35.34 29.35
N ASN A 773 13.09 36.05 29.97
CA ASN A 773 13.39 36.95 31.09
C ASN A 773 13.63 36.23 32.43
N SER A 774 13.34 34.93 32.55
CA SER A 774 13.54 34.20 33.80
C SER A 774 15.00 33.85 34.09
N MET A 775 15.89 33.94 33.08
CA MET A 775 17.32 33.68 33.24
C MET A 775 18.13 34.89 32.79
N LYS A 776 19.11 35.28 33.62
CA LYS A 776 20.11 36.31 33.27
C LYS A 776 21.21 35.77 32.35
N GLY A 777 21.69 34.54 32.60
CA GLY A 777 22.70 33.84 31.78
C GLY A 777 22.13 33.19 30.51
N GLY A 778 22.98 32.44 29.80
CA GLY A 778 22.57 31.68 28.63
C GLY A 778 21.53 30.60 28.94
N GLN A 779 20.68 30.30 27.97
CA GLN A 779 19.65 29.27 28.09
C GLN A 779 19.21 28.79 26.71
N PHE A 780 18.71 27.55 26.65
CA PHE A 780 18.01 27.02 25.50
C PHE A 780 16.48 27.00 25.74
N ILE A 781 15.71 27.45 24.75
CA ILE A 781 14.26 27.47 24.78
C ILE A 781 13.72 26.78 23.52
N ASN A 782 13.03 25.67 23.69
CA ASN A 782 12.21 25.06 22.65
C ASN A 782 10.77 25.60 22.74
N LEU A 783 10.36 26.42 21.79
CA LEU A 783 9.11 27.19 21.79
C LEU A 783 8.18 26.69 20.67
N ILE A 784 7.11 26.00 21.03
CA ILE A 784 6.25 25.28 20.08
C ILE A 784 4.86 25.88 20.11
N SER A 785 4.40 26.47 19.00
CA SER A 785 3.04 27.00 18.90
C SER A 785 2.01 25.93 18.51
N ILE A 786 0.72 26.28 18.53
CA ILE A 786 -0.39 25.37 18.13
C ILE A 786 -1.50 26.09 17.33
N GLN A 787 -1.42 27.41 17.15
CA GLN A 787 -2.55 28.22 16.68
C GLN A 787 -3.08 27.79 15.31
N ASN A 788 -2.19 27.45 14.38
CA ASN A 788 -2.55 27.10 13.00
C ASN A 788 -2.68 25.57 12.80
N HIS A 789 -2.92 24.81 13.86
CA HIS A 789 -3.20 23.38 13.78
C HIS A 789 -4.59 23.15 13.14
N MET A 790 -4.75 22.05 12.39
CA MET A 790 -6.03 21.64 11.79
C MET A 790 -7.09 21.27 12.85
N PRO A 791 -8.41 21.29 12.55
CA PRO A 791 -9.07 21.56 11.26
C PRO A 791 -9.30 23.04 10.95
N TYR A 792 -9.20 23.47 9.68
CA TYR A 792 -9.38 24.88 9.28
C TYR A 792 -10.83 25.29 9.02
N ASN A 793 -11.66 25.24 10.06
CA ASN A 793 -13.06 25.70 9.97
C ASN A 793 -13.14 27.23 9.99
N ASN A 794 -14.28 27.83 9.60
CA ASN A 794 -14.48 29.29 9.62
C ASN A 794 -14.46 29.89 11.05
N TRP A 795 -13.26 30.02 11.62
CA TRP A 795 -13.02 30.40 13.01
C TRP A 795 -13.00 31.90 13.24
N TYR A 796 -12.47 32.65 12.28
CA TYR A 796 -12.15 34.06 12.46
C TYR A 796 -13.26 34.94 11.89
N PRO A 797 -13.90 35.80 12.71
CA PRO A 797 -14.88 36.75 12.20
C PRO A 797 -14.22 37.75 11.25
N ASN A 798 -14.99 38.25 10.28
CA ASN A 798 -14.54 39.25 9.30
C ASN A 798 -13.25 38.86 8.57
N ASN A 799 -13.14 37.59 8.15
CA ASN A 799 -11.98 37.11 7.40
C ASN A 799 -11.95 37.70 5.98
N GLU A 800 -11.06 38.68 5.77
CA GLU A 800 -10.89 39.38 4.49
C GLU A 800 -10.42 38.49 3.33
N TYR A 801 -9.90 37.30 3.62
CA TYR A 801 -9.48 36.32 2.62
C TYR A 801 -10.63 35.45 2.12
N MET A 802 -11.81 35.51 2.76
CA MET A 802 -12.97 34.71 2.40
C MET A 802 -13.47 35.06 1.00
N GLY A 803 -13.58 34.06 0.12
CA GLY A 803 -13.94 34.28 -1.29
C GLY A 803 -12.86 34.96 -2.13
N LYS A 804 -11.65 35.18 -1.58
CA LYS A 804 -10.53 35.87 -2.25
C LYS A 804 -9.36 34.95 -2.64
N VAL A 805 -9.54 33.65 -2.46
CA VAL A 805 -8.56 32.60 -2.83
C VAL A 805 -9.06 31.86 -4.05
N SER A 806 -8.20 31.69 -5.05
CA SER A 806 -8.48 30.89 -6.26
C SER A 806 -7.22 30.17 -6.76
N GLY A 807 -7.36 29.35 -7.79
CA GLY A 807 -6.24 28.59 -8.38
C GLY A 807 -6.65 27.21 -8.87
N GLN A 808 -5.80 26.56 -9.67
CA GLN A 808 -6.10 25.24 -10.23
C GLN A 808 -6.30 24.18 -9.13
N LEU A 809 -5.50 24.24 -8.06
CA LEU A 809 -5.61 23.31 -6.92
C LEU A 809 -6.69 23.72 -5.90
N PHE A 810 -7.30 24.90 -6.04
CA PHE A 810 -8.30 25.46 -5.14
C PHE A 810 -9.69 25.46 -5.80
N ASN A 811 -10.05 24.32 -6.38
CA ASN A 811 -11.20 24.18 -7.28
C ASN A 811 -12.55 23.96 -6.57
N THR A 812 -12.57 23.53 -5.30
CA THR A 812 -13.81 23.36 -4.52
C THR A 812 -14.06 24.51 -3.55
N ALA A 813 -15.33 24.75 -3.18
CA ALA A 813 -15.68 25.77 -2.20
C ALA A 813 -15.08 25.49 -0.81
N ALA A 814 -15.16 24.24 -0.35
CA ALA A 814 -14.61 23.81 0.94
C ALA A 814 -13.10 24.06 1.06
N VAL A 815 -12.31 23.72 0.01
CA VAL A 815 -10.87 23.95 0.00
C VAL A 815 -10.55 25.46 0.03
N ARG A 816 -11.31 26.28 -0.69
CA ARG A 816 -11.12 27.75 -0.66
C ARG A 816 -11.43 28.35 0.70
N GLU A 817 -12.48 27.89 1.37
CA GLU A 817 -12.86 28.35 2.72
C GLU A 817 -11.81 27.95 3.78
N GLN A 818 -11.37 26.69 3.75
CA GLN A 818 -10.29 26.21 4.63
C GLN A 818 -9.01 27.01 4.41
N MET A 819 -8.65 27.26 3.15
CA MET A 819 -7.47 28.05 2.82
C MET A 819 -7.59 29.51 3.25
N ALA A 820 -8.75 30.15 3.07
CA ALA A 820 -8.98 31.51 3.53
C ALA A 820 -8.84 31.62 5.06
N THR A 821 -9.38 30.65 5.80
CA THR A 821 -9.22 30.57 7.26
C THR A 821 -7.74 30.43 7.64
N TYR A 822 -7.03 29.50 7.02
CA TYR A 822 -5.61 29.29 7.27
C TYR A 822 -4.78 30.55 7.01
N ILE A 823 -5.00 31.23 5.88
CA ILE A 823 -4.30 32.48 5.55
C ILE A 823 -4.52 33.54 6.64
N LYS A 824 -5.74 33.67 7.16
CA LYS A 824 -6.02 34.58 8.27
C LYS A 824 -5.27 34.21 9.55
N GLY A 825 -5.13 32.91 9.85
CA GLY A 825 -4.28 32.39 10.93
C GLY A 825 -2.82 32.84 10.79
N THR A 826 -2.23 32.65 9.59
CA THR A 826 -0.84 33.09 9.31
C THR A 826 -0.65 34.60 9.46
N GLN A 827 -1.70 35.40 9.20
CA GLN A 827 -1.68 36.85 9.44
C GLN A 827 -1.58 37.19 10.93
N TYR A 828 -2.24 36.43 11.80
CA TYR A 828 -2.07 36.60 13.25
C TYR A 828 -0.68 36.18 13.71
N THR A 829 -0.13 35.09 13.17
CA THR A 829 1.26 34.68 13.42
C THR A 829 2.25 35.78 13.04
N ASP A 830 2.12 36.38 11.85
CA ASP A 830 2.99 37.49 11.39
C ASP A 830 3.00 38.68 12.36
N LYS A 831 1.81 39.08 12.83
CA LYS A 831 1.66 40.16 13.82
C LYS A 831 2.27 39.79 15.18
N ALA A 832 2.09 38.55 15.64
CA ALA A 832 2.61 38.08 16.91
C ALA A 832 4.15 37.99 16.89
N VAL A 833 4.73 37.46 15.80
CA VAL A 833 6.18 37.44 15.55
C VAL A 833 6.75 38.86 15.52
N LYS A 834 6.08 39.80 14.83
CA LYS A 834 6.49 41.22 14.81
C LYS A 834 6.61 41.81 16.21
N GLN A 835 5.63 41.57 17.06
CA GLN A 835 5.64 42.05 18.44
C GLN A 835 6.73 41.36 19.26
N PHE A 836 6.90 40.04 19.11
CA PHE A 836 7.92 39.27 19.80
C PHE A 836 9.34 39.76 19.48
N ILE A 837 9.68 39.89 18.19
CA ILE A 837 10.97 40.42 17.72
C ILE A 837 11.20 41.84 18.26
N GLY A 838 10.18 42.71 18.20
CA GLY A 838 10.28 44.07 18.74
C GLY A 838 10.48 44.14 20.26
N LYS A 839 10.08 43.11 21.01
CA LYS A 839 10.34 43.01 22.46
C LYS A 839 11.74 42.47 22.75
N ILE A 840 12.21 41.43 22.05
CA ILE A 840 13.56 40.87 22.28
C ILE A 840 14.68 41.84 21.92
N ASP A 841 14.46 42.75 20.96
CA ASP A 841 15.45 43.77 20.58
C ASP A 841 15.67 44.82 21.69
N LYS A 842 14.76 44.94 22.65
CA LYS A 842 14.89 45.83 23.80
C LYS A 842 15.62 45.18 24.98
N ILE A 843 15.89 43.88 24.91
CA ILE A 843 16.53 43.13 25.99
C ILE A 843 18.05 43.19 25.81
N LYS A 844 18.76 43.65 26.84
CA LYS A 844 20.23 43.78 26.86
C LYS A 844 20.92 42.45 27.18
N LYS A 845 20.64 41.41 26.39
CA LYS A 845 21.33 40.12 26.45
C LYS A 845 21.32 39.44 25.08
N PRO A 846 22.28 38.56 24.76
CA PRO A 846 22.35 37.96 23.44
C PRO A 846 21.23 36.93 23.25
N ILE A 847 20.31 37.23 22.31
CA ILE A 847 19.17 36.37 21.99
C ILE A 847 19.20 36.05 20.50
N THR A 848 19.18 34.77 20.15
CA THR A 848 19.00 34.31 18.77
C THR A 848 17.77 33.42 18.66
N VAL A 849 16.90 33.73 17.69
CA VAL A 849 15.68 33.00 17.39
C VAL A 849 15.83 32.26 16.06
N VAL A 850 15.69 30.95 16.09
CA VAL A 850 15.52 30.10 14.90
C VAL A 850 14.02 29.86 14.74
N PHE A 851 13.37 30.64 13.87
CA PHE A 851 11.96 30.47 13.55
C PHE A 851 11.82 29.57 12.33
N TYR A 852 10.90 28.61 12.37
CA TYR A 852 10.58 27.78 11.23
C TYR A 852 9.13 27.30 11.28
N GLY A 853 8.50 27.18 10.12
CA GLY A 853 7.28 26.38 9.98
C GLY A 853 7.62 24.90 9.89
N ASP A 854 6.95 24.04 10.62
CA ASP A 854 7.29 22.61 10.66
C ASP A 854 6.84 21.86 9.40
N HIS A 855 5.60 22.03 8.94
CA HIS A 855 5.10 21.37 7.73
C HIS A 855 4.00 22.17 7.01
N TYR A 856 3.62 21.71 5.82
CA TYR A 856 2.43 22.25 5.13
C TYR A 856 1.16 21.87 5.88
N PRO A 857 0.14 22.76 5.89
CA PRO A 857 -1.20 22.40 6.32
C PRO A 857 -1.79 21.43 5.30
N SER A 858 -2.46 20.38 5.77
CA SER A 858 -3.11 19.43 4.87
C SER A 858 -4.48 19.95 4.44
N ILE A 859 -4.48 21.00 3.64
CA ILE A 859 -5.69 21.53 2.99
C ILE A 859 -5.82 20.97 1.57
N LEU A 860 -4.68 20.71 0.91
CA LEU A 860 -4.61 20.16 -0.43
C LEU A 860 -4.37 18.65 -0.39
N SER A 861 -4.85 17.94 -1.42
CA SER A 861 -4.62 16.49 -1.55
C SER A 861 -3.13 16.17 -1.64
N GLN A 862 -2.69 15.16 -0.89
CA GLN A 862 -1.32 14.62 -0.97
C GLN A 862 -0.95 14.13 -2.37
N ASN A 863 -1.91 13.82 -3.25
CA ASN A 863 -1.60 13.47 -4.64
C ASN A 863 -0.87 14.59 -5.39
N TYR A 864 -0.99 15.84 -4.95
CA TYR A 864 -0.28 16.97 -5.54
C TYR A 864 1.16 17.10 -5.06
N THR A 865 1.55 16.49 -3.93
CA THR A 865 2.94 16.52 -3.46
C THR A 865 3.85 15.78 -4.44
N ALA A 866 3.39 14.72 -5.09
CA ALA A 866 4.15 14.06 -6.16
C ALA A 866 4.40 14.97 -7.38
N LYS A 867 3.52 15.94 -7.64
CA LYS A 867 3.67 16.91 -8.75
C LYS A 867 4.59 18.07 -8.36
N TYR A 868 4.58 18.48 -7.10
CA TYR A 868 5.36 19.60 -6.57
C TYR A 868 6.15 19.20 -5.31
N PRO A 869 7.05 18.19 -5.37
CA PRO A 869 7.58 17.51 -4.20
C PRO A 869 8.41 18.42 -3.29
N VAL A 870 9.34 19.19 -3.86
CA VAL A 870 10.16 20.13 -3.08
C VAL A 870 9.30 21.29 -2.57
N GLN A 871 8.53 21.93 -3.46
CA GLN A 871 7.74 23.12 -3.12
C GLN A 871 6.73 22.83 -2.00
N MET A 872 5.99 21.73 -2.07
CA MET A 872 4.96 21.35 -1.09
C MET A 872 5.52 20.70 0.19
N HIS A 873 6.84 20.58 0.31
CA HIS A 873 7.53 20.25 1.56
C HIS A 873 8.49 21.37 1.99
N SER A 874 8.42 22.56 1.38
CA SER A 874 9.29 23.69 1.69
C SER A 874 8.55 24.77 2.47
N THR A 875 8.78 24.85 3.79
CA THR A 875 8.26 25.93 4.64
C THR A 875 9.26 27.10 4.72
N ARG A 876 8.90 28.21 5.37
CA ARG A 876 9.84 29.33 5.59
C ARG A 876 10.53 29.21 6.93
N TYR A 877 11.79 29.60 6.97
CA TYR A 877 12.55 29.77 8.20
C TYR A 877 13.33 31.09 8.20
N PHE A 878 13.69 31.55 9.40
CA PHE A 878 14.71 32.58 9.58
C PHE A 878 15.51 32.36 10.87
N ILE A 879 16.78 32.78 10.87
CA ILE A 879 17.62 32.85 12.06
C ILE A 879 17.92 34.31 12.35
N TYR A 880 17.38 34.84 13.45
CA TYR A 880 17.50 36.24 13.84
C TYR A 880 18.24 36.39 15.16
N SER A 881 19.36 37.11 15.15
CA SER A 881 20.07 37.52 16.36
C SER A 881 19.67 38.95 16.71
N ASN A 882 19.27 39.23 17.95
CA ASN A 882 18.87 40.57 18.38
C ASN A 882 20.02 41.58 18.31
N LYS A 883 19.72 42.87 18.44
CA LYS A 883 20.75 43.93 18.40
C LYS A 883 21.93 43.64 19.35
N TYR A 884 21.64 43.27 20.60
CA TYR A 884 22.66 42.98 21.59
C TYR A 884 23.59 41.82 21.16
N ALA A 885 23.05 40.70 20.65
CA ALA A 885 23.86 39.59 20.19
C ALA A 885 24.80 39.99 19.05
N ARG A 886 24.34 40.81 18.10
CA ARG A 886 25.17 41.29 16.98
C ARG A 886 26.29 42.21 17.45
N ASP A 887 25.98 43.10 18.39
CA ASP A 887 26.97 43.96 19.04
C ASP A 887 28.01 43.14 19.84
N HIS A 888 27.73 41.87 20.14
CA HIS A 888 28.60 40.91 20.83
C HIS A 888 29.05 39.74 19.93
N GLY A 889 29.27 40.01 18.64
CA GLY A 889 29.97 39.10 17.74
C GLY A 889 29.09 38.09 16.99
N ALA A 890 27.77 38.09 17.17
CA ALA A 890 26.88 37.36 16.28
C ALA A 890 26.80 38.03 14.89
N LYS A 891 26.71 37.23 13.84
CA LYS A 891 26.52 37.68 12.46
C LYS A 891 25.09 38.21 12.28
N SER A 892 24.91 39.19 11.40
CA SER A 892 23.58 39.68 11.02
C SER A 892 22.82 38.69 10.14
N LYS A 893 23.52 38.04 9.21
CA LYS A 893 23.01 36.97 8.35
C LYS A 893 24.16 36.09 7.83
N LEU A 894 23.84 34.86 7.46
CA LEU A 894 24.71 33.97 6.68
C LEU A 894 24.51 34.23 5.18
N THR A 895 25.57 34.03 4.38
CA THR A 895 25.59 34.38 2.94
C THR A 895 25.65 33.17 1.99
N HIS A 896 25.88 31.97 2.49
CA HIS A 896 26.04 30.75 1.68
C HIS A 896 25.19 29.61 2.26
N ASN A 897 24.69 28.73 1.39
CA ASN A 897 23.90 27.54 1.72
C ASN A 897 22.62 27.79 2.56
N THR A 898 21.95 28.93 2.36
CA THR A 898 20.77 29.31 3.15
C THR A 898 19.43 29.15 2.41
N ASN A 899 19.43 28.89 1.10
CA ASN A 899 18.19 28.92 0.30
C ASN A 899 17.30 27.71 0.55
N TYR A 900 17.87 26.50 0.52
CA TYR A 900 17.18 25.25 0.85
C TYR A 900 18.02 24.49 1.87
N VAL A 901 17.42 24.24 3.04
CA VAL A 901 18.06 23.55 4.17
C VAL A 901 17.09 22.55 4.77
N ASN A 902 17.59 21.57 5.49
CA ASN A 902 16.76 20.71 6.34
C ASN A 902 16.69 21.29 7.77
N THR A 903 15.66 20.91 8.52
CA THR A 903 15.55 21.12 9.98
C THR A 903 16.80 20.69 10.75
N SER A 904 17.46 19.59 10.34
CA SER A 904 18.71 19.08 10.93
C SER A 904 19.88 20.06 10.79
N ASP A 905 19.84 20.97 9.81
CA ASP A 905 20.93 21.92 9.54
C ASP A 905 20.92 23.12 10.51
N PHE A 906 19.81 23.37 11.20
CA PHE A 906 19.64 24.56 12.03
C PHE A 906 20.65 24.67 13.18
N THR A 907 21.11 23.55 13.74
CA THR A 907 22.15 23.58 14.78
C THR A 907 23.46 24.16 14.23
N ALA A 908 23.92 23.67 13.06
CA ALA A 908 25.14 24.18 12.41
C ALA A 908 25.00 25.66 12.03
N MET A 909 23.87 26.03 11.43
CA MET A 909 23.60 27.40 11.01
C MET A 909 23.50 28.37 12.19
N MET A 910 22.84 27.96 13.27
CA MET A 910 22.72 28.76 14.48
C MET A 910 24.10 29.00 15.11
N LEU A 911 24.90 27.95 15.26
CA LEU A 911 26.27 28.05 15.80
C LEU A 911 27.14 29.00 14.97
N GLU A 912 27.03 28.93 13.64
CA GLU A 912 27.75 29.85 12.77
C GLU A 912 27.27 31.29 12.92
N GLN A 913 25.95 31.50 12.98
CA GLN A 913 25.39 32.83 13.12
C GLN A 913 25.72 33.46 14.47
N THR A 914 25.71 32.70 15.56
CA THR A 914 26.09 33.22 16.89
C THR A 914 27.60 33.30 17.08
N ASN A 915 28.38 32.87 16.08
CA ASN A 915 29.84 32.77 16.16
C ASN A 915 30.30 31.91 17.37
N SER A 916 29.53 30.87 17.69
CA SER A 916 29.75 30.01 18.86
C SER A 916 30.66 28.83 18.53
N LYS A 917 31.46 28.40 19.51
CA LYS A 917 32.29 27.20 19.43
C LYS A 917 31.44 25.94 19.25
N VAL A 918 32.00 24.93 18.60
CA VAL A 918 31.36 23.66 18.23
C VAL A 918 32.00 22.48 18.97
N THR A 919 31.21 21.45 19.26
CA THR A 919 31.69 20.11 19.64
C THR A 919 32.18 19.32 18.41
N PRO A 920 32.82 18.15 18.59
CA PRO A 920 33.12 17.25 17.46
C PRO A 920 31.88 16.89 16.64
N TYR A 921 30.78 16.49 17.28
CA TYR A 921 29.54 16.18 16.56
C TYR A 921 28.99 17.40 15.79
N GLN A 922 29.04 18.60 16.39
CA GLN A 922 28.61 19.83 15.72
C GLN A 922 29.54 20.25 14.59
N ALA A 923 30.82 19.89 14.64
CA ALA A 923 31.76 20.06 13.53
C ALA A 923 31.39 19.15 12.35
N LEU A 924 30.99 17.90 12.60
CA LEU A 924 30.40 17.03 11.58
C LEU A 924 29.14 17.67 10.96
N LEU A 925 28.20 18.16 11.77
CA LEU A 925 26.99 18.84 11.27
C LEU A 925 27.33 20.09 10.44
N THR A 926 28.37 20.83 10.83
CA THR A 926 28.86 22.01 10.10
C THR A 926 29.34 21.63 8.71
N GLU A 927 30.16 20.57 8.60
CA GLU A 927 30.62 20.06 7.30
C GLU A 927 29.47 19.53 6.45
N VAL A 928 28.52 18.79 7.04
CA VAL A 928 27.33 18.27 6.34
C VAL A 928 26.56 19.43 5.71
N HIS A 929 26.27 20.49 6.47
CA HIS A 929 25.58 21.67 5.96
C HIS A 929 26.39 22.44 4.88
N GLN A 930 27.70 22.53 5.04
CA GLN A 930 28.55 23.31 4.13
C GLN A 930 28.84 22.59 2.81
N LYS A 931 28.99 21.26 2.84
CA LYS A 931 29.52 20.48 1.70
C LYS A 931 28.47 19.60 1.03
N LEU A 932 27.40 19.20 1.70
CA LEU A 932 26.35 18.36 1.10
C LEU A 932 25.15 19.21 0.64
N PRO A 933 24.44 18.80 -0.42
CA PRO A 933 23.09 19.27 -0.65
C PRO A 933 22.19 18.88 0.55
N ALA A 934 21.11 19.61 0.76
CA ALA A 934 20.20 19.38 1.88
C ALA A 934 19.60 17.96 1.80
N ILE A 935 19.76 17.20 2.88
CA ILE A 935 19.25 15.84 3.02
C ILE A 935 17.79 15.93 3.43
N THR A 936 16.90 15.21 2.76
CA THR A 936 15.47 15.18 3.10
C THR A 936 14.88 13.80 2.87
N ILE A 937 13.65 13.59 3.32
CA ILE A 937 12.92 12.36 3.07
C ILE A 937 12.66 12.15 1.58
N ASN A 938 12.43 10.91 1.17
CA ASN A 938 11.89 10.63 -0.15
C ASN A 938 10.44 11.11 -0.26
N PHE A 939 10.20 12.18 -1.03
CA PHE A 939 8.84 12.72 -1.22
C PHE A 939 7.93 11.78 -2.02
N ASN A 940 8.49 10.84 -2.79
CA ASN A 940 7.75 9.96 -3.70
C ASN A 940 7.57 8.52 -3.16
N GLY A 941 8.11 8.20 -1.99
CA GLY A 941 8.02 6.86 -1.40
C GLY A 941 8.25 6.88 0.10
N ASP A 942 7.99 5.76 0.79
CA ASP A 942 8.03 5.71 2.26
C ASP A 942 9.44 5.50 2.85
N LYS A 943 10.48 5.45 2.01
CA LYS A 943 11.84 4.99 2.37
C LYS A 943 12.95 5.76 1.67
N GLY A 944 14.04 5.96 2.41
CA GLY A 944 15.29 6.55 1.94
C GLY A 944 15.29 8.08 1.87
N PHE A 945 16.46 8.64 1.56
CA PHE A 945 16.65 10.07 1.45
C PHE A 945 16.63 10.55 0.00
N GLN A 946 16.40 11.85 -0.16
CA GLN A 946 16.68 12.62 -1.35
C GLN A 946 17.63 13.77 -1.00
N LEU A 947 18.38 14.23 -2.00
CA LEU A 947 19.27 15.38 -1.86
C LEU A 947 18.70 16.52 -2.68
N VAL A 948 18.64 17.72 -2.10
CA VAL A 948 18.12 18.92 -2.74
C VAL A 948 19.18 20.02 -2.71
N ASP A 949 19.53 20.56 -3.88
CA ASP A 949 20.49 21.65 -3.99
C ASP A 949 19.90 23.01 -3.57
N GLN A 950 20.76 24.03 -3.52
CA GLN A 950 20.36 25.41 -3.18
C GLN A 950 19.45 26.08 -4.22
N LYS A 951 19.15 25.44 -5.35
CA LYS A 951 18.18 25.87 -6.37
C LYS A 951 16.84 25.12 -6.24
N GLY A 952 16.75 24.11 -5.36
CA GLY A 952 15.56 23.28 -5.18
C GLY A 952 15.49 22.11 -6.16
N HIS A 953 16.59 21.73 -6.81
CA HIS A 953 16.65 20.58 -7.70
C HIS A 953 17.16 19.33 -6.98
N PHE A 954 16.64 18.18 -7.38
CA PHE A 954 17.14 16.90 -6.88
C PHE A 954 18.56 16.63 -7.39
N VAL A 955 19.42 16.18 -6.48
CA VAL A 955 20.76 15.70 -6.77
C VAL A 955 20.78 14.18 -6.64
N ASP A 956 21.28 13.49 -7.67
CA ASP A 956 21.53 12.05 -7.59
C ASP A 956 22.73 11.82 -6.66
N PRO A 957 22.60 11.03 -5.57
CA PRO A 957 23.72 10.72 -4.67
C PRO A 957 24.96 10.20 -5.39
N LYS A 958 24.81 9.52 -6.55
CA LYS A 958 25.93 9.03 -7.36
C LYS A 958 26.77 10.14 -8.00
N LYS A 959 26.28 11.38 -8.03
CA LYS A 959 26.99 12.55 -8.54
C LYS A 959 27.76 13.31 -7.45
N LEU A 960 27.68 12.87 -6.20
CA LEU A 960 28.51 13.42 -5.13
C LEU A 960 29.99 13.14 -5.41
N THR A 961 30.87 14.07 -5.02
CA THR A 961 32.31 13.83 -5.03
C THR A 961 32.69 12.75 -4.03
N SER A 962 33.87 12.15 -4.16
CA SER A 962 34.35 11.15 -3.19
C SER A 962 34.40 11.69 -1.75
N GLU A 963 34.73 12.97 -1.58
CA GLU A 963 34.72 13.64 -0.27
C GLU A 963 33.30 13.78 0.28
N GLN A 964 32.34 14.21 -0.56
CA GLN A 964 30.94 14.32 -0.18
C GLN A 964 30.33 12.95 0.17
N GLN A 965 30.66 11.90 -0.59
CA GLN A 965 30.19 10.55 -0.30
C GLN A 965 30.77 10.02 1.03
N ALA A 966 32.05 10.28 1.31
CA ALA A 966 32.66 9.92 2.58
C ALA A 966 32.00 10.66 3.75
N LEU A 967 31.75 11.96 3.61
CA LEU A 967 31.05 12.77 4.62
C LEU A 967 29.61 12.29 4.86
N LEU A 968 28.89 11.94 3.79
CA LEU A 968 27.55 11.38 3.90
C LEU A 968 27.56 10.04 4.67
N ASN A 969 28.55 9.19 4.38
CA ASN A 969 28.72 7.92 5.10
C ASN A 969 29.08 8.13 6.57
N ASP A 970 29.92 9.12 6.89
CA ASP A 970 30.26 9.47 8.28
C ASP A 970 29.02 9.93 9.05
N TYR A 971 28.18 10.77 8.43
CA TYR A 971 26.91 11.20 9.00
C TYR A 971 25.94 10.03 9.20
N GLU A 972 25.78 9.17 8.20
CA GLU A 972 24.95 7.97 8.28
C GLU A 972 25.42 7.03 9.41
N MET A 973 26.74 6.87 9.58
CA MET A 973 27.34 6.05 10.63
C MET A 973 27.01 6.57 12.03
N VAL A 974 27.14 7.88 12.26
CA VAL A 974 26.85 8.52 13.55
C VAL A 974 25.35 8.47 13.86
N GLN A 975 24.49 8.71 12.87
CA GLN A 975 23.04 8.59 13.06
C GLN A 975 22.64 7.14 13.33
N TYR A 976 23.20 6.16 12.61
CA TYR A 976 22.95 4.74 12.86
C TYR A 976 23.32 4.37 14.29
N ASP A 977 24.50 4.78 14.77
CA ASP A 977 24.97 4.52 16.14
C ASP A 977 23.93 4.92 17.21
N MET A 978 23.31 6.10 17.03
CA MET A 978 22.36 6.71 17.97
C MET A 978 20.89 6.32 17.79
N THR A 979 20.56 5.53 16.76
CA THR A 979 19.16 5.22 16.44
C THR A 979 18.88 3.73 16.37
N ALA A 980 19.76 2.96 15.71
CA ALA A 980 19.61 1.51 15.52
C ALA A 980 20.85 0.72 16.02
N GLY A 981 21.92 1.43 16.40
CA GLY A 981 23.18 0.87 16.85
C GLY A 981 23.27 0.68 18.37
N GLN A 982 24.50 0.69 18.87
CA GLN A 982 24.88 0.46 20.26
C GLN A 982 25.22 1.76 21.01
N ALA A 983 25.01 2.92 20.37
CA ALA A 983 25.31 4.26 20.89
C ALA A 983 26.72 4.39 21.50
N TYR A 984 27.74 3.91 20.79
CA TYR A 984 29.13 4.05 21.22
C TYR A 984 29.55 5.51 21.39
N GLY A 985 28.97 6.43 20.61
CA GLY A 985 29.24 7.86 20.70
C GLY A 985 28.84 8.48 22.04
N LEU A 986 27.86 7.91 22.77
CA LEU A 986 27.54 8.39 24.12
C LEU A 986 28.62 8.08 25.16
N LYS A 987 29.45 7.06 24.88
CA LYS A 987 30.58 6.68 25.74
C LYS A 987 31.84 7.49 25.43
N ALA A 988 31.89 8.17 24.29
CA ALA A 988 32.99 9.03 23.89
C ALA A 988 32.86 10.40 24.59
N LYS A 989 33.76 10.68 25.53
CA LYS A 989 33.75 11.91 26.32
C LYS A 989 34.04 13.11 25.42
N GLY A 990 33.10 14.04 25.33
CA GLY A 990 33.26 15.29 24.59
C GLY A 990 32.62 15.30 23.19
N PHE A 991 32.24 14.15 22.65
CA PHE A 991 31.71 14.06 21.27
C PHE A 991 30.41 14.87 21.09
N TYR A 992 29.45 14.70 22.00
CA TYR A 992 28.14 15.38 21.95
C TYR A 992 28.01 16.62 22.84
N SER A 993 28.92 16.86 23.79
CA SER A 993 28.88 18.07 24.64
C SER A 993 30.28 18.53 25.04
N ASN A 994 30.50 19.83 25.07
CA ASN A 994 31.68 20.41 25.69
C ASN A 994 31.51 20.35 27.21
N ASN A 995 32.27 19.49 27.91
CA ASN A 995 32.27 19.45 29.40
C ASN A 995 32.46 20.86 29.99
#